data_AF-A0A6I7QX26-F1
#
_entry.id   AF-A0A6I7QX26-F1
#
_cell.length_a   1.000
_cell.length_b   1.000
_cell.length_c   1.000
_cell.angle_alpha   90.00
_cell.angle_beta   90.00
_cell.angle_gamma   90.00
#
_symmetry.space_group_name_H-M   'P 1'
#
loop_
_entity.id
_entity.type
_entity.pdbx_description
1 polymer ?
#
loop_
_entity_poly.entity_id
_entity_poly.type
_entity_poly.pdbx_seq_one_letter_code
_entity_poly.pdbx_strand_id
1 'polypeptide(L)'
;MGKATQSLKGVLKITIDDSALKVTLTFEATADGDEWTEDRIVEALRERGVKTDILGENIAAFLRSASAGGSGIHSDVVLKGIAPVPPAPDTPVWEELSVPERLHTVADRVTADADPPTIFRTVKETVEREKKVTRKEGRLFRKDRTEVQVVRETVDRQEKVFVDSTVLKVTYCDAGALLARLTPRSAGLPGRDVFGRTLPIRALPDPAFHAGSNVEQKGDEIRAAATGFVRIGRNWVDVIPFTPHQWSVELSNDRATCYLVITPGHRLCTPPVAADVLSAVDDLSYSRDSLMSESEIETLIREQIAKGEPARLPVSSSRDASFDIIVAEDRLEAYLNIHKGKGRGKPLSLREIGTAIKESGLRKLDFEKIKTDINAFYESGEMDLTSYPLCAGTAPVPGPERQVEYSLSFDPEARTEALKEGLRRILESDSTAGDETVHMPSLAEFPPAEIQKTAAVKAEQLICTIDPPTPGEPGQDVYGMIINAEAAAAPKIRLFENVTQRDQVIVTTAAGVLDFRESEGTTFIRVRPHRDATVKVSLDDTRMQALLTLEEGVGSGTRLERDSVDRALAEAKVVQGIEEESIERALAAARAGTPVKDFVVARGLEPVDQSENRIEFLLATDAGSPVRIRKDGSADFRTRGSIITVRTGQEICRILPSSQEAVDGVDVLGNTVPARKLGGIPLEVGENLAKETLEDGTVLVKAEIEGELQYSDKTINLLATHTVKGDVDMSVGNIKFPGSVIIGGTVRTGFYVISTGDVTIAGGVEGALISSDGHIYIKEGVKGAGKAVLRSKQNIVSPFVELATVLAVGDLLLKSALVRSRIKCNGKIAFKGDKGRIVGGTIRARNGFEVSSVGSTRGVKTQLSFGQDYLVADLIEKEEKEIDKVKRRITQVDLEMRKSEKERDTAALDSLRKEKVTLLKLMEKRGLRLFTLRERFEQHFPSRIVVRNEVHVGTIFESHGRTVEITRSRKAIAVEFNPHTGNIDVNDLNGE
;
A
#
# COMPACT_ATOMS: atom_id res chain seq x y z
N MET A 1 11.72 24.59 120.79
CA MET A 1 12.72 25.65 120.51
C MET A 1 11.99 26.84 119.93
N GLY A 2 12.04 28.00 120.59
CA GLY A 2 11.23 29.17 120.24
C GLY A 2 11.65 29.81 118.93
N LYS A 3 10.67 30.08 118.05
CA LYS A 3 10.83 31.09 116.98
C LYS A 3 10.68 32.45 117.66
N ALA A 4 11.74 33.24 117.73
CA ALA A 4 11.63 34.65 118.08
C ALA A 4 10.79 35.32 116.97
N THR A 5 9.61 35.81 117.34
CA THR A 5 8.70 36.51 116.44
C THR A 5 9.35 37.85 116.07
N GLN A 6 9.87 37.99 114.85
CA GLN A 6 10.36 39.27 114.36
C GLN A 6 9.16 40.19 114.10
N SER A 7 9.17 41.39 114.68
CA SER A 7 8.20 42.45 114.44
C SER A 7 8.87 43.64 113.73
N LEU A 8 8.10 44.34 112.90
CA LEU A 8 8.54 45.57 112.23
C LEU A 8 7.67 46.74 112.67
N LYS A 9 8.26 47.90 112.95
CA LYS A 9 7.51 49.10 113.35
C LYS A 9 7.50 50.14 112.22
N GLY A 10 6.32 50.44 111.67
CA GLY A 10 6.19 51.29 110.49
C GLY A 10 4.81 51.21 109.81
N VAL A 11 4.75 51.65 108.55
CA VAL A 11 3.54 51.61 107.73
C VAL A 11 3.63 50.48 106.71
N LEU A 12 2.62 49.61 106.68
CA LEU A 12 2.52 48.52 105.70
C LEU A 12 1.40 48.81 104.69
N LYS A 13 1.76 48.88 103.42
CA LYS A 13 0.83 48.96 102.30
C LYS A 13 0.72 47.60 101.61
N ILE A 14 -0.51 47.10 101.54
CA ILE A 14 -0.84 45.89 100.79
C ILE A 14 -1.39 46.31 99.43
N THR A 15 -0.73 45.90 98.34
CA THR A 15 -1.18 46.15 96.97
C THR A 15 -1.51 44.82 96.31
N ILE A 16 -2.70 44.72 95.72
CA ILE A 16 -3.13 43.59 94.91
C ILE A 16 -3.23 44.10 93.48
N ASP A 17 -2.55 43.43 92.56
CA ASP A 17 -2.59 43.77 91.13
C ASP A 17 -4.03 43.65 90.57
N ASP A 18 -4.36 44.44 89.53
CA ASP A 18 -5.70 44.50 88.91
C ASP A 18 -6.17 43.15 88.36
N SER A 19 -5.21 42.28 87.98
CA SER A 19 -5.47 40.90 87.56
C SER A 19 -5.81 39.95 88.71
N ALA A 20 -5.70 40.42 89.96
CA ALA A 20 -5.78 39.64 91.19
C ALA A 20 -4.84 38.41 91.24
N LEU A 21 -3.74 38.41 90.47
CA LEU A 21 -2.77 37.31 90.44
C LEU A 21 -1.55 37.54 91.33
N LYS A 22 -1.45 38.69 92.01
CA LYS A 22 -0.24 39.05 92.74
C LYS A 22 -0.55 39.95 93.94
N VAL A 23 -0.04 39.58 95.12
CA VAL A 23 -0.06 40.41 96.33
C VAL A 23 1.36 40.85 96.64
N THR A 24 1.54 42.16 96.72
CA THR A 24 2.81 42.79 97.07
C THR A 24 2.64 43.51 98.41
N LEU A 25 3.52 43.23 99.35
CA LEU A 25 3.64 43.99 100.60
C LEU A 25 4.73 45.04 100.41
N THR A 26 4.42 46.28 100.78
CA THR A 26 5.37 47.38 100.79
C THR A 26 5.40 47.96 102.19
N PHE A 27 6.55 47.87 102.86
CA PHE A 27 6.76 48.32 104.22
C PHE A 27 7.70 49.53 104.25
N GLU A 28 7.38 50.52 105.06
CA GLU A 28 8.20 51.71 105.29
C GLU A 28 8.37 51.93 106.80
N ALA A 29 9.62 51.97 107.27
CA ALA A 29 9.93 52.08 108.70
C ALA A 29 9.70 53.51 109.22
N THR A 30 8.89 53.69 110.27
CA THR A 30 8.61 54.99 110.89
C THR A 30 8.48 54.86 112.41
N ALA A 31 8.93 55.88 113.16
CA ALA A 31 8.97 55.83 114.64
C ALA A 31 7.57 55.78 115.28
N ASP A 32 6.58 56.42 114.63
CA ASP A 32 5.17 56.51 115.04
C ASP A 32 4.28 55.45 114.36
N GLY A 33 4.88 54.49 113.65
CA GLY A 33 4.15 53.44 112.94
C GLY A 33 3.67 52.31 113.84
N ASP A 34 2.73 51.55 113.30
CA ASP A 34 2.18 50.32 113.89
C ASP A 34 3.23 49.21 113.95
N GLU A 35 3.14 48.34 114.96
CA GLU A 35 3.95 47.13 115.03
C GLU A 35 3.29 45.99 114.25
N TRP A 36 3.98 45.52 113.20
CA TRP A 36 3.55 44.46 112.30
C TRP A 36 4.28 43.16 112.63
N THR A 37 3.53 42.20 113.14
CA THR A 37 3.96 40.81 113.34
C THR A 37 3.44 39.92 112.21
N GLU A 38 3.98 38.70 112.09
CA GLU A 38 3.49 37.71 111.12
C GLU A 38 1.95 37.53 111.23
N ASP A 39 1.44 37.40 112.46
CA ASP A 39 0.01 37.25 112.73
C ASP A 39 -0.81 38.48 112.29
N ARG A 40 -0.32 39.69 112.56
CA ARG A 40 -1.01 40.94 112.20
C ARG A 40 -1.04 41.16 110.68
N ILE A 41 0.01 40.77 109.96
CA ILE A 41 0.04 40.82 108.49
C ILE A 41 -0.92 39.79 107.90
N VAL A 42 -0.95 38.57 108.46
CA VAL A 42 -1.90 37.52 108.07
C VAL A 42 -3.35 37.98 108.27
N GLU A 43 -3.64 38.64 109.39
CA GLU A 43 -4.97 39.19 109.68
C GLU A 43 -5.36 40.30 108.71
N ALA A 44 -4.46 41.25 108.44
CA ALA A 44 -4.69 42.33 107.46
C ALA A 44 -4.89 41.81 106.02
N LEU A 45 -4.19 40.73 105.64
CA LEU A 45 -4.41 40.06 104.35
C LEU A 45 -5.75 39.32 104.31
N ARG A 46 -6.15 38.70 105.43
CA ARG A 46 -7.43 38.00 105.57
C ARG A 46 -8.62 38.97 105.52
N GLU A 47 -8.52 40.16 106.14
CA GLU A 47 -9.54 41.21 106.06
C GLU A 47 -9.77 41.70 104.62
N ARG A 48 -8.72 41.65 103.79
CA ARG A 48 -8.80 41.95 102.35
C ARG A 48 -9.26 40.76 101.50
N GLY A 49 -9.67 39.66 102.13
CA GLY A 49 -10.21 38.47 101.48
C GLY A 49 -9.16 37.54 100.86
N VAL A 50 -7.86 37.78 101.07
CA VAL A 50 -6.77 36.94 100.55
C VAL A 50 -6.74 35.63 101.33
N LYS A 51 -6.62 34.50 100.64
CA LYS A 51 -6.62 33.19 101.30
C LYS A 51 -5.23 32.93 101.92
N THR A 52 -5.14 32.93 103.25
CA THR A 52 -3.85 33.01 103.97
C THR A 52 -3.23 31.68 104.39
N ASP A 53 -3.81 30.55 103.99
CA ASP A 53 -3.50 29.20 104.48
C ASP A 53 -2.08 28.68 104.13
N ILE A 54 -1.29 29.42 103.33
CA ILE A 54 0.03 29.00 102.82
C ILE A 54 1.07 30.15 102.90
N LEU A 55 0.82 31.19 103.69
CA LEU A 55 1.60 32.44 103.65
C LEU A 55 2.69 32.59 104.72
N GLY A 56 2.72 31.75 105.74
CA GLY A 56 3.59 31.95 106.91
C GLY A 56 5.08 32.08 106.57
N GLU A 57 5.62 31.18 105.75
CA GLU A 57 7.04 31.26 105.36
C GLU A 57 7.38 32.49 104.49
N ASN A 58 6.48 32.91 103.60
CA ASN A 58 6.68 34.05 102.71
C ASN A 58 6.58 35.39 103.47
N ILE A 59 5.64 35.49 104.42
CA ILE A 59 5.51 36.67 105.29
C ILE A 59 6.69 36.74 106.26
N ALA A 60 7.12 35.61 106.83
CA ALA A 60 8.32 35.56 107.66
C ALA A 60 9.59 35.89 106.86
N ALA A 61 9.67 35.49 105.58
CA ALA A 61 10.76 35.89 104.69
C ALA A 61 10.75 37.39 104.39
N PHE A 62 9.58 37.97 104.12
CA PHE A 62 9.40 39.41 103.95
C PHE A 62 9.77 40.21 105.20
N LEU A 63 9.36 39.74 106.39
CA LEU A 63 9.72 40.36 107.67
C LEU A 63 11.24 40.32 107.91
N ARG A 64 11.89 39.19 107.59
CA ARG A 64 13.36 39.06 107.64
C ARG A 64 14.05 40.03 106.68
N SER A 65 13.63 40.06 105.42
CA SER A 65 14.26 40.90 104.39
C SER A 65 14.04 42.39 104.65
N ALA A 66 12.85 42.79 105.09
CA ALA A 66 12.54 44.16 105.48
C ALA A 66 13.31 44.59 106.74
N SER A 67 13.49 43.70 107.73
CA SER A 67 14.28 44.01 108.95
C SER A 67 15.77 44.23 108.66
N ALA A 68 16.32 43.54 107.65
CA ALA A 68 17.71 43.68 107.23
C ALA A 68 17.95 44.93 106.34
N GLY A 69 16.89 45.54 105.79
CA GLY A 69 16.95 46.56 104.74
C GLY A 69 17.22 48.01 105.19
N GLY A 70 17.34 48.30 106.49
CA GLY A 70 17.52 49.66 107.01
C GLY A 70 16.27 50.55 106.83
N SER A 71 16.41 51.87 107.03
CA SER A 71 15.29 52.84 107.12
C SER A 71 14.63 53.22 105.78
N GLY A 72 14.62 52.32 104.79
CA GLY A 72 14.04 52.54 103.46
C GLY A 72 12.73 51.79 103.21
N ILE A 73 12.03 52.10 102.11
CA ILE A 73 10.84 51.38 101.66
C ILE A 73 11.26 50.00 101.12
N HIS A 74 10.72 48.92 101.68
CA HIS A 74 10.94 47.55 101.23
C HIS A 74 9.67 46.97 100.61
N SER A 75 9.76 46.39 99.41
CA SER A 75 8.61 45.87 98.68
C SER A 75 8.89 44.47 98.14
N ASP A 76 8.05 43.49 98.48
CA ASP A 76 8.18 42.13 97.97
C ASP A 76 6.81 41.45 97.72
N VAL A 77 6.82 40.45 96.86
CA VAL A 77 5.64 39.71 96.42
C VAL A 77 5.46 38.50 97.32
N VAL A 78 4.47 38.57 98.19
CA VAL A 78 4.24 37.52 99.20
C VAL A 78 3.30 36.43 98.73
N LEU A 79 2.48 36.70 97.69
CA LEU A 79 1.57 35.73 97.10
C LEU A 79 1.43 35.91 95.60
N LYS A 80 1.39 34.79 94.87
CA LYS A 80 1.06 34.73 93.44
C LYS A 80 -0.09 33.75 93.21
N GLY A 81 -1.08 34.17 92.43
CA GLY A 81 -2.13 33.30 91.89
C GLY A 81 -1.61 32.44 90.73
N ILE A 82 -2.43 31.52 90.25
CA ILE A 82 -2.16 30.65 89.11
C ILE A 82 -2.87 31.25 87.89
N ALA A 83 -2.12 31.69 86.88
CA ALA A 83 -2.70 32.21 85.65
C ALA A 83 -3.44 31.08 84.88
N PRO A 84 -4.59 31.36 84.25
CA PRO A 84 -5.27 30.37 83.41
C PRO A 84 -4.40 29.99 82.20
N VAL A 85 -4.37 28.69 81.87
CA VAL A 85 -3.79 28.22 80.61
C VAL A 85 -4.87 28.31 79.54
N PRO A 86 -4.68 29.08 78.46
CA PRO A 86 -5.69 29.22 77.42
C PRO A 86 -5.90 27.89 76.69
N PRO A 87 -7.13 27.61 76.22
CA PRO A 87 -7.41 26.46 75.38
C PRO A 87 -6.70 26.62 74.02
N ALA A 88 -6.25 25.51 73.45
CA ALA A 88 -5.64 25.46 72.12
C ALA A 88 -6.55 24.69 71.14
N PRO A 89 -6.73 25.16 69.89
CA PRO A 89 -7.51 24.45 68.88
C PRO A 89 -6.78 23.22 68.35
N ASP A 90 -7.50 22.38 67.61
CA ASP A 90 -6.90 21.31 66.81
C ASP A 90 -5.91 21.94 65.82
N THR A 91 -4.66 21.47 65.84
CA THR A 91 -3.58 22.05 65.01
C THR A 91 -3.04 21.00 64.05
N PRO A 92 -3.19 21.18 62.73
CA PRO A 92 -2.65 20.26 61.74
C PRO A 92 -1.14 20.45 61.54
N VAL A 93 -0.38 19.36 61.59
CA VAL A 93 1.00 19.27 61.12
C VAL A 93 0.97 18.71 59.70
N TRP A 94 1.24 19.57 58.72
CA TRP A 94 1.10 19.26 57.28
C TRP A 94 2.26 18.44 56.74
N GLU A 95 1.96 17.53 55.82
CA GLU A 95 2.96 16.87 54.98
C GLU A 95 3.45 17.81 53.87
N GLU A 96 4.72 17.64 53.47
CA GLU A 96 5.32 18.42 52.39
C GLU A 96 4.89 17.89 51.01
N LEU A 97 3.72 18.34 50.58
CA LEU A 97 3.18 18.05 49.25
C LEU A 97 3.32 19.27 48.33
N SER A 98 3.73 19.06 47.08
CA SER A 98 3.88 20.08 46.05
C SER A 98 3.00 19.78 44.83
N VAL A 99 2.70 20.81 44.04
CA VAL A 99 2.00 20.62 42.76
C VAL A 99 3.04 20.23 41.71
N PRO A 100 2.84 19.13 40.94
CA PRO A 100 3.71 18.78 39.83
C PRO A 100 3.78 19.90 38.77
N GLU A 101 4.94 20.14 38.16
CA GLU A 101 5.12 21.25 37.20
C GLU A 101 4.09 21.26 36.06
N ARG A 102 3.82 20.09 35.48
CA ARG A 102 2.81 19.91 34.41
C ARG A 102 1.39 20.33 34.80
N LEU A 103 1.11 20.45 36.10
CA LEU A 103 -0.20 20.82 36.64
C LEU A 103 -0.27 22.28 37.10
N HIS A 104 0.85 23.02 37.17
CA HIS A 104 0.85 24.42 37.60
C HIS A 104 -0.08 25.30 36.74
N THR A 105 -0.10 25.08 35.43
CA THR A 105 -0.92 25.87 34.48
C THR A 105 -2.42 25.70 34.68
N VAL A 106 -2.86 24.55 35.22
CA VAL A 106 -4.27 24.23 35.45
C VAL A 106 -4.68 24.36 36.92
N ALA A 107 -3.73 24.34 37.85
CA ALA A 107 -3.98 24.40 39.29
C ALA A 107 -4.82 25.63 39.68
N ASP A 108 -4.38 26.83 39.28
CA ASP A 108 -5.09 28.08 39.63
C ASP A 108 -6.51 28.10 39.08
N ARG A 109 -6.68 27.65 37.83
CA ARG A 109 -7.98 27.61 37.15
C ARG A 109 -8.93 26.61 37.79
N VAL A 110 -8.47 25.39 38.05
CA VAL A 110 -9.29 24.34 38.70
C VAL A 110 -9.69 24.78 40.10
N THR A 111 -8.79 25.43 40.83
CA THR A 111 -9.07 25.89 42.20
C THR A 111 -10.05 27.06 42.21
N ALA A 112 -9.97 27.98 41.24
CA ALA A 112 -10.86 29.12 41.11
C ALA A 112 -12.27 28.75 40.60
N ASP A 113 -12.38 27.77 39.69
CA ASP A 113 -13.66 27.30 39.14
C ASP A 113 -14.40 26.33 40.09
N ALA A 114 -13.73 25.83 41.13
CA ALA A 114 -14.33 24.89 42.09
C ALA A 114 -15.25 25.56 43.10
N ASP A 115 -16.34 24.88 43.45
CA ASP A 115 -17.27 25.35 44.47
C ASP A 115 -16.58 25.58 45.83
N PRO A 116 -17.09 26.50 46.66
CA PRO A 116 -16.62 26.69 48.03
C PRO A 116 -16.62 25.38 48.83
N PRO A 117 -15.68 25.21 49.79
CA PRO A 117 -15.56 23.99 50.57
C PRO A 117 -16.88 23.67 51.28
N THR A 118 -17.33 22.43 51.13
CA THR A 118 -18.51 21.94 51.83
C THR A 118 -18.07 21.02 52.95
N ILE A 119 -18.41 21.41 54.17
CA ILE A 119 -17.99 20.73 55.39
C ILE A 119 -19.24 20.32 56.16
N PHE A 120 -19.24 19.07 56.63
CA PHE A 120 -20.32 18.53 57.43
C PHE A 120 -19.80 18.08 58.79
N ARG A 121 -20.52 18.43 59.86
CA ARG A 121 -20.32 17.88 61.19
C ARG A 121 -21.43 16.87 61.47
N THR A 122 -21.06 15.69 61.92
CA THR A 122 -22.01 14.67 62.35
C THR A 122 -22.49 14.97 63.76
N VAL A 123 -23.78 15.23 63.92
CA VAL A 123 -24.43 15.41 65.22
C VAL A 123 -25.31 14.18 65.48
N LYS A 124 -25.07 13.52 66.61
CA LYS A 124 -25.86 12.37 67.06
C LYS A 124 -27.15 12.86 67.68
N GLU A 125 -28.26 12.66 66.99
CA GLU A 125 -29.59 13.04 67.48
C GLU A 125 -30.39 11.76 67.79
N THR A 126 -31.00 11.68 68.97
CA THR A 126 -31.84 10.53 69.33
C THR A 126 -33.26 10.81 68.86
N VAL A 127 -33.72 10.05 67.87
CA VAL A 127 -35.02 10.25 67.21
C VAL A 127 -35.95 9.08 67.56
N GLU A 128 -37.21 9.37 67.89
CA GLU A 128 -38.23 8.36 68.18
C GLU A 128 -38.96 7.99 66.88
N ARG A 129 -38.89 6.72 66.46
CA ARG A 129 -39.60 6.20 65.27
C ARG A 129 -40.64 5.16 65.65
N GLU A 130 -41.83 5.30 65.09
CA GLU A 130 -42.92 4.34 65.20
C GLU A 130 -42.71 3.14 64.25
N LYS A 131 -42.44 1.95 64.79
CA LYS A 131 -42.27 0.71 64.02
C LYS A 131 -43.51 -0.17 64.20
N LYS A 132 -44.21 -0.49 63.10
CA LYS A 132 -45.34 -1.44 63.10
C LYS A 132 -44.79 -2.86 63.18
N VAL A 133 -45.06 -3.54 64.30
CA VAL A 133 -44.70 -4.95 64.50
C VAL A 133 -45.97 -5.78 64.45
N THR A 134 -46.03 -6.71 63.50
CA THR A 134 -47.17 -7.63 63.34
C THR A 134 -46.90 -8.88 64.16
N ARG A 135 -47.66 -9.10 65.25
CA ARG A 135 -47.52 -10.30 66.07
C ARG A 135 -48.47 -11.38 65.53
N LYS A 136 -47.92 -12.46 64.97
CA LYS A 136 -48.71 -13.64 64.55
C LYS A 136 -49.10 -14.44 65.79
N GLU A 137 -50.38 -14.42 66.15
CA GLU A 137 -50.92 -15.28 67.22
C GLU A 137 -51.34 -16.63 66.63
N GLY A 138 -50.62 -17.68 67.00
CA GLY A 138 -50.88 -19.04 66.53
C GLY A 138 -52.17 -19.62 67.10
N ARG A 139 -53.30 -19.46 66.40
CA ARG A 139 -54.40 -20.45 66.28
C ARG A 139 -55.44 -19.99 65.26
N LEU A 140 -55.94 -20.97 64.50
CA LEU A 140 -56.86 -20.88 63.37
C LEU A 140 -58.08 -19.98 63.70
N PHE A 141 -58.32 -18.93 62.89
CA PHE A 141 -59.49 -18.03 62.87
C PHE A 141 -59.50 -16.70 63.67
N ARG A 142 -58.36 -16.00 63.83
CA ARG A 142 -58.36 -14.52 64.07
C ARG A 142 -57.29 -13.81 63.24
N LYS A 143 -57.62 -12.60 62.75
CA LYS A 143 -56.72 -11.75 61.93
C LYS A 143 -55.58 -11.17 62.78
N ASP A 144 -54.38 -11.17 62.21
CA ASP A 144 -53.15 -10.61 62.81
C ASP A 144 -53.36 -9.17 63.33
N ARG A 145 -52.84 -8.88 64.53
CA ARG A 145 -52.91 -7.56 65.16
C ARG A 145 -51.58 -6.82 64.96
N THR A 146 -51.66 -5.64 64.33
CA THR A 146 -50.51 -4.76 64.12
C THR A 146 -50.38 -3.80 65.30
N GLU A 147 -49.31 -3.90 66.08
CA GLU A 147 -48.98 -2.95 67.15
C GLU A 147 -47.92 -1.94 66.66
N VAL A 148 -48.09 -0.67 67.02
CA VAL A 148 -47.11 0.38 66.75
C VAL A 148 -46.24 0.52 67.98
N GLN A 149 -44.94 0.25 67.85
CA GLN A 149 -43.96 0.36 68.93
C GLN A 149 -43.02 1.54 68.67
N VAL A 150 -42.88 2.46 69.63
CA VAL A 150 -41.96 3.60 69.53
C VAL A 150 -40.55 3.12 69.91
N VAL A 151 -39.60 3.19 68.97
CA VAL A 151 -38.19 2.81 69.18
C VAL A 151 -37.33 4.08 69.12
N ARG A 152 -36.47 4.28 70.12
CA ARG A 152 -35.45 5.34 70.13
C ARG A 152 -34.25 4.87 69.31
N GLU A 153 -34.00 5.55 68.21
CA GLU A 153 -32.88 5.28 67.31
C GLU A 153 -31.95 6.49 67.31
N THR A 154 -30.67 6.30 67.61
CA THR A 154 -29.67 7.36 67.43
C THR A 154 -29.39 7.47 65.94
N VAL A 155 -29.80 8.59 65.34
CA VAL A 155 -29.60 8.88 63.93
C VAL A 155 -28.49 9.92 63.82
N ASP A 156 -27.47 9.58 63.04
CA ASP A 156 -26.40 10.50 62.68
C ASP A 156 -26.95 11.52 61.68
N ARG A 157 -27.09 12.78 62.11
CA ARG A 157 -27.54 13.88 61.27
C ARG A 157 -26.34 14.72 60.86
N GLN A 158 -26.12 14.89 59.56
CA GLN A 158 -25.06 15.76 59.05
C GLN A 158 -25.55 17.22 59.01
N GLU A 159 -24.86 18.09 59.73
CA GLU A 159 -25.09 19.52 59.76
C GLU A 159 -23.99 20.23 58.96
N LYS A 160 -24.36 21.13 58.04
CA LYS A 160 -23.38 21.89 57.25
C LYS A 160 -22.71 22.95 58.15
N VAL A 161 -21.38 22.91 58.23
CA VAL A 161 -20.58 23.90 58.96
C VAL A 161 -20.12 24.97 57.97
N PHE A 162 -20.34 26.25 58.32
CA PHE A 162 -19.84 27.37 57.55
C PHE A 162 -18.47 27.78 58.08
N VAL A 163 -17.44 27.60 57.25
CA VAL A 163 -16.06 28.03 57.52
C VAL A 163 -15.70 29.24 56.65
N ASP A 164 -14.67 29.98 57.05
CA ASP A 164 -14.01 30.95 56.18
C ASP A 164 -13.40 30.22 54.97
N SER A 165 -13.94 30.46 53.77
CA SER A 165 -13.57 29.77 52.54
C SER A 165 -12.23 30.22 51.95
N THR A 166 -11.49 31.12 52.61
CA THR A 166 -10.19 31.59 52.14
C THR A 166 -9.18 30.43 52.06
N VAL A 167 -8.64 30.20 50.87
CA VAL A 167 -7.60 29.19 50.62
C VAL A 167 -6.23 29.80 50.90
N LEU A 168 -5.49 29.20 51.83
CA LEU A 168 -4.15 29.63 52.24
C LEU A 168 -3.04 28.97 51.43
N LYS A 169 -3.23 27.70 51.06
CA LYS A 169 -2.25 26.91 50.30
C LYS A 169 -2.97 25.90 49.41
N VAL A 170 -2.43 25.69 48.22
CA VAL A 170 -2.85 24.63 47.29
C VAL A 170 -1.70 23.65 47.10
N THR A 171 -1.98 22.36 47.20
CA THR A 171 -1.01 21.28 46.90
C THR A 171 -1.68 20.22 46.02
N TYR A 172 -0.96 19.15 45.68
CA TYR A 172 -1.51 18.02 44.93
C TYR A 172 -1.19 16.71 45.66
N CYS A 173 -2.10 15.75 45.61
CA CYS A 173 -1.92 14.46 46.26
C CYS A 173 -2.59 13.32 45.49
N ASP A 174 -2.11 12.09 45.72
CA ASP A 174 -2.77 10.87 45.30
C ASP A 174 -3.77 10.39 46.36
N ALA A 175 -4.79 9.64 45.93
CA ALA A 175 -5.75 9.02 46.84
C ALA A 175 -5.05 8.16 47.89
N GLY A 176 -5.44 8.32 49.16
CA GLY A 176 -4.85 7.63 50.32
C GLY A 176 -3.65 8.34 50.94
N ALA A 177 -3.10 9.37 50.30
CA ALA A 177 -1.98 10.14 50.82
C ALA A 177 -2.30 10.77 52.19
N LEU A 178 -1.32 10.79 53.09
CA LEU A 178 -1.40 11.53 54.34
C LEU A 178 -1.25 13.02 54.02
N LEU A 179 -2.21 13.84 54.44
CA LEU A 179 -2.20 15.28 54.24
C LEU A 179 -1.67 16.00 55.47
N ALA A 180 -2.11 15.58 56.66
CA ALA A 180 -1.68 16.14 57.93
C ALA A 180 -1.91 15.17 59.10
N ARG A 181 -1.21 15.40 60.21
CA ARG A 181 -1.53 14.83 61.53
C ARG A 181 -2.07 15.90 62.45
N LEU A 182 -3.21 15.66 63.09
CA LEU A 182 -3.86 16.59 63.99
C LEU A 182 -3.33 16.44 65.41
N THR A 183 -2.81 17.54 65.94
CA THR A 183 -2.60 17.68 67.39
C THR A 183 -3.95 18.03 68.03
N PRO A 184 -4.45 17.22 68.97
CA PRO A 184 -5.78 17.40 69.54
C PRO A 184 -5.87 18.68 70.38
N ARG A 185 -7.03 19.33 70.31
CA ARG A 185 -7.38 20.53 71.09
C ARG A 185 -7.19 20.32 72.60
N SER A 186 -6.76 21.36 73.29
CA SER A 186 -6.68 21.41 74.74
C SER A 186 -7.82 22.24 75.32
N ALA A 187 -8.45 21.77 76.40
CA ALA A 187 -9.56 22.49 77.05
C ALA A 187 -9.12 23.74 77.83
N GLY A 188 -7.80 24.00 77.90
CA GLY A 188 -7.22 24.96 78.83
C GLY A 188 -7.32 24.48 80.29
N LEU A 189 -6.64 25.17 81.20
CA LEU A 189 -6.75 24.92 82.63
C LEU A 189 -7.20 26.22 83.32
N PRO A 190 -8.22 26.19 84.19
CA PRO A 190 -8.69 27.39 84.85
C PRO A 190 -7.66 27.89 85.86
N GLY A 191 -7.42 29.20 85.86
CA GLY A 191 -6.53 29.85 86.81
C GLY A 191 -7.19 30.02 88.18
N ARG A 192 -6.40 30.42 89.18
CA ARG A 192 -6.88 30.82 90.51
C ARG A 192 -6.25 32.15 90.90
N ASP A 193 -7.09 33.11 91.26
CA ASP A 193 -6.61 34.39 91.80
C ASP A 193 -6.09 34.24 93.24
N VAL A 194 -5.51 35.31 93.80
CA VAL A 194 -4.97 35.33 95.17
C VAL A 194 -6.04 35.22 96.26
N PHE A 195 -7.32 35.32 95.88
CA PHE A 195 -8.48 35.15 96.75
C PHE A 195 -9.05 33.72 96.70
N GLY A 196 -8.49 32.86 95.85
CA GLY A 196 -8.94 31.47 95.65
C GLY A 196 -10.16 31.33 94.73
N ARG A 197 -10.56 32.39 94.02
CA ARG A 197 -11.63 32.34 93.02
C ARG A 197 -11.09 31.81 91.70
N THR A 198 -11.93 31.05 91.00
CA THR A 198 -11.56 30.45 89.71
C THR A 198 -11.64 31.51 88.63
N LEU A 199 -10.55 31.72 87.89
CA LEU A 199 -10.54 32.63 86.75
C LEU A 199 -11.18 31.92 85.54
N PRO A 200 -12.21 32.52 84.91
CA PRO A 200 -12.91 31.90 83.80
C PRO A 200 -12.00 31.74 82.58
N ILE A 201 -12.09 30.59 81.92
CA ILE A 201 -11.39 30.33 80.66
C ILE A 201 -12.16 30.99 79.53
N ARG A 202 -11.48 31.78 78.68
CA ARG A 202 -12.10 32.28 77.45
C ARG A 202 -12.24 31.12 76.46
N ALA A 203 -13.48 30.70 76.21
CA ALA A 203 -13.78 29.65 75.23
C ALA A 203 -13.36 30.08 73.82
N LEU A 204 -12.79 29.15 73.05
CA LEU A 204 -12.55 29.34 71.62
C LEU A 204 -13.86 29.22 70.85
N PRO A 205 -14.16 30.10 69.88
CA PRO A 205 -15.39 30.08 69.11
C PRO A 205 -15.61 28.77 68.33
N ASP A 206 -14.55 28.25 67.70
CA ASP A 206 -14.52 26.94 67.04
C ASP A 206 -13.10 26.35 67.13
N PRO A 207 -12.84 25.43 68.08
CA PRO A 207 -11.54 24.82 68.22
C PRO A 207 -11.34 23.61 67.29
N ALA A 208 -12.34 23.23 66.48
CA ALA A 208 -12.28 22.02 65.67
C ALA A 208 -11.59 22.26 64.31
N PHE A 209 -10.83 21.26 63.88
CA PHE A 209 -10.35 21.14 62.50
C PHE A 209 -11.33 20.31 61.69
N HIS A 210 -11.62 20.74 60.46
CA HIS A 210 -12.68 20.16 59.64
C HIS A 210 -12.15 19.51 58.35
N ALA A 211 -12.38 18.20 58.20
CA ALA A 211 -12.20 17.50 56.93
C ALA A 211 -13.41 17.75 56.00
N GLY A 212 -13.16 18.38 54.86
CA GLY A 212 -14.16 18.66 53.83
C GLY A 212 -14.29 17.52 52.80
N SER A 213 -14.81 17.86 51.62
CA SER A 213 -15.01 16.90 50.53
C SER A 213 -13.74 16.13 50.15
N ASN A 214 -13.89 14.83 49.96
CA ASN A 214 -12.81 13.91 49.55
C ASN A 214 -11.60 13.86 50.51
N VAL A 215 -11.83 14.13 51.79
CA VAL A 215 -10.85 13.95 52.86
C VAL A 215 -11.43 13.06 53.94
N GLU A 216 -10.67 12.06 54.38
CA GLU A 216 -11.01 11.17 55.47
C GLU A 216 -10.16 11.48 56.71
N GLN A 217 -10.81 11.64 57.87
CA GLN A 217 -10.14 11.68 59.16
C GLN A 217 -10.22 10.31 59.84
N LYS A 218 -9.06 9.70 60.13
CA LYS A 218 -8.94 8.44 60.87
C LYS A 218 -8.05 8.66 62.10
N GLY A 219 -8.69 8.89 63.24
CA GLY A 219 -7.97 9.26 64.47
C GLY A 219 -7.35 10.65 64.36
N ASP A 220 -6.04 10.73 64.51
CA ASP A 220 -5.22 11.93 64.31
C ASP A 220 -4.78 12.12 62.84
N GLU A 221 -4.97 11.15 61.95
CA GLU A 221 -4.55 11.25 60.56
C GLU A 221 -5.64 11.85 59.66
N ILE A 222 -5.24 12.81 58.83
CA ILE A 222 -6.04 13.38 57.75
C ILE A 222 -5.50 12.86 56.42
N ARG A 223 -6.31 12.13 55.67
CA ARG A 223 -5.92 11.47 54.42
C ARG A 223 -6.81 11.88 53.26
N ALA A 224 -6.24 11.92 52.07
CA ALA A 224 -7.00 12.14 50.84
C ALA A 224 -7.85 10.92 50.51
N ALA A 225 -9.13 11.11 50.20
CA ALA A 225 -10.01 10.05 49.70
C ALA A 225 -9.99 9.95 48.16
N ALA A 226 -9.49 10.98 47.47
CA ALA A 226 -9.36 11.03 46.02
C ALA A 226 -8.02 11.66 45.62
N THR A 227 -7.52 11.34 44.42
CA THR A 227 -6.38 12.02 43.80
C THR A 227 -6.81 13.39 43.30
N GLY A 228 -6.08 14.45 43.63
CA GLY A 228 -6.46 15.80 43.22
C GLY A 228 -5.73 16.96 43.91
N PHE A 229 -6.25 18.16 43.67
CA PHE A 229 -5.73 19.39 44.28
C PHE A 229 -6.26 19.54 45.71
N VAL A 230 -5.36 19.67 46.67
CA VAL A 230 -5.68 19.88 48.08
C VAL A 230 -5.80 21.38 48.34
N ARG A 231 -6.93 21.83 48.88
CA ARG A 231 -7.08 23.21 49.36
C ARG A 231 -6.96 23.23 50.87
N ILE A 232 -6.07 24.05 51.37
CA ILE A 232 -5.83 24.22 52.81
C ILE A 232 -6.34 25.60 53.21
N GLY A 233 -7.34 25.62 54.09
CA GLY A 233 -7.86 26.83 54.71
C GLY A 233 -7.34 27.04 56.13
N ARG A 234 -7.98 27.95 56.87
CA ARG A 234 -7.57 28.31 58.24
C ARG A 234 -7.74 27.17 59.24
N ASN A 235 -8.84 26.43 59.17
CA ASN A 235 -9.18 25.30 60.06
C ASN A 235 -9.88 24.17 59.31
N TRP A 236 -9.66 24.07 58.00
CA TRP A 236 -10.27 23.06 57.15
C TRP A 236 -9.36 22.65 56.00
N VAL A 237 -9.66 21.49 55.41
CA VAL A 237 -9.01 20.99 54.20
C VAL A 237 -10.00 20.21 53.35
N ASP A 238 -9.91 20.34 52.03
CA ASP A 238 -10.62 19.48 51.10
C ASP A 238 -9.74 19.10 49.91
N VAL A 239 -10.23 18.13 49.11
CA VAL A 239 -9.57 17.72 47.87
C VAL A 239 -10.55 17.87 46.71
N ILE A 240 -10.14 18.62 45.69
CA ILE A 240 -10.80 18.71 44.40
C ILE A 240 -10.30 17.56 43.53
N PRO A 241 -11.14 16.55 43.21
CA PRO A 241 -10.71 15.39 42.44
C PRO A 241 -10.17 15.80 41.06
N PHE A 242 -8.93 15.43 40.77
CA PHE A 242 -8.27 15.79 39.51
C PHE A 242 -7.15 14.79 39.21
N THR A 243 -7.34 13.96 38.19
CA THR A 243 -6.35 12.97 37.74
C THR A 243 -5.79 13.35 36.36
N PRO A 244 -4.46 13.34 36.14
CA PRO A 244 -3.88 13.57 34.82
C PRO A 244 -4.09 12.37 33.89
N HIS A 245 -3.95 12.58 32.57
CA HIS A 245 -3.85 11.47 31.61
C HIS A 245 -2.62 10.63 31.95
N GLN A 246 -2.80 9.32 32.10
CA GLN A 246 -1.71 8.36 32.24
C GLN A 246 -1.53 7.63 30.92
N TRP A 247 -0.29 7.46 30.48
CA TRP A 247 0.01 6.74 29.26
C TRP A 247 1.38 6.06 29.31
N SER A 248 1.54 5.00 28.52
CA SER A 248 2.80 4.27 28.33
C SER A 248 2.80 3.62 26.96
N VAL A 249 3.98 3.24 26.47
CA VAL A 249 4.15 2.49 25.23
C VAL A 249 4.66 1.09 25.54
N GLU A 250 4.15 0.09 24.83
CA GLU A 250 4.57 -1.30 24.97
C GLU A 250 4.52 -2.02 23.62
N LEU A 251 5.26 -3.12 23.50
CA LEU A 251 5.26 -3.96 22.30
C LEU A 251 4.35 -5.17 22.46
N SER A 252 3.84 -5.71 21.35
CA SER A 252 3.26 -7.05 21.30
C SER A 252 4.30 -8.12 21.66
N ASN A 253 3.82 -9.31 22.01
CA ASN A 253 4.70 -10.46 22.35
C ASN A 253 5.66 -10.81 21.19
N ASP A 254 5.20 -10.69 19.95
CA ASP A 254 6.01 -10.92 18.74
C ASP A 254 6.84 -9.70 18.32
N ARG A 255 6.82 -8.64 19.14
CA ARG A 255 7.46 -7.34 18.94
C ARG A 255 7.12 -6.66 17.61
N ALA A 256 6.08 -7.11 16.92
CA ALA A 256 5.68 -6.62 15.61
C ALA A 256 4.71 -5.42 15.66
N THR A 257 4.07 -5.16 16.80
CA THR A 257 3.15 -4.03 16.99
C THR A 257 3.51 -3.25 18.24
N CYS A 258 3.68 -1.95 18.10
CA CYS A 258 3.75 -1.01 19.20
C CYS A 258 2.35 -0.50 19.56
N TYR A 259 2.04 -0.51 20.86
CA TYR A 259 0.80 -0.02 21.43
C TYR A 259 1.04 1.18 22.33
N LEU A 260 0.14 2.16 22.25
CA LEU A 260 -0.06 3.20 23.22
C LEU A 260 -1.16 2.74 24.20
N VAL A 261 -0.78 2.51 25.46
CA VAL A 261 -1.73 2.28 26.55
C VAL A 261 -2.04 3.62 27.17
N ILE A 262 -3.29 4.07 27.06
CA ILE A 262 -3.74 5.36 27.58
C ILE A 262 -4.93 5.18 28.52
N THR A 263 -4.85 5.83 29.69
CA THR A 263 -5.92 5.97 30.67
C THR A 263 -6.30 7.45 30.74
N PRO A 264 -7.45 7.86 30.15
CA PRO A 264 -7.88 9.24 30.16
C PRO A 264 -8.12 9.77 31.59
N GLY A 265 -7.54 10.93 31.90
CA GLY A 265 -7.79 11.70 33.12
C GLY A 265 -8.76 12.87 32.88
N HIS A 266 -8.63 13.91 33.71
CA HIS A 266 -9.47 15.10 33.67
C HIS A 266 -9.31 15.88 32.36
N ARG A 267 -10.43 16.30 31.76
CA ARG A 267 -10.54 16.97 30.44
C ARG A 267 -9.74 18.27 30.26
N LEU A 268 -9.30 18.89 31.36
CA LEU A 268 -8.50 20.13 31.33
C LEU A 268 -7.00 19.85 31.18
N CYS A 269 -6.57 18.60 31.35
CA CYS A 269 -5.19 18.22 31.11
C CYS A 269 -4.89 18.28 29.61
N THR A 270 -3.66 18.66 29.29
CA THR A 270 -3.16 18.54 27.92
C THR A 270 -3.05 17.07 27.54
N PRO A 271 -3.63 16.64 26.40
CA PRO A 271 -3.37 15.33 25.83
C PRO A 271 -1.87 15.09 25.64
N PRO A 272 -1.39 13.84 25.72
CA PRO A 272 -0.03 13.52 25.31
C PRO A 272 0.17 13.89 23.83
N VAL A 273 1.31 14.51 23.53
CA VAL A 273 1.67 14.90 22.17
C VAL A 273 2.27 13.68 21.46
N ALA A 274 1.99 13.54 20.17
CA ALA A 274 2.50 12.39 19.41
C ALA A 274 4.04 12.35 19.38
N ALA A 275 4.73 13.49 19.38
CA ALA A 275 6.18 13.56 19.53
C ALA A 275 6.72 12.87 20.80
N ASP A 276 6.05 13.05 21.95
CA ASP A 276 6.45 12.41 23.21
C ASP A 276 6.23 10.90 23.15
N VAL A 277 5.12 10.47 22.53
CA VAL A 277 4.83 9.05 22.29
C VAL A 277 5.89 8.44 21.40
N LEU A 278 6.25 9.09 20.28
CA LEU A 278 7.29 8.64 19.36
C LEU A 278 8.66 8.57 20.05
N SER A 279 9.01 9.55 20.88
CA SER A 279 10.24 9.53 21.67
C SER A 279 10.28 8.33 22.63
N ALA A 280 9.16 8.01 23.28
CA ALA A 280 9.09 6.85 24.17
C ALA A 280 9.17 5.52 23.40
N VAL A 281 8.78 5.49 22.12
CA VAL A 281 8.93 4.31 21.26
C VAL A 281 10.39 4.08 20.85
N ASP A 282 11.18 5.15 20.69
CA ASP A 282 12.61 5.02 20.38
C ASP A 282 13.36 4.23 21.48
N ASP A 283 12.96 4.41 22.75
CA ASP A 283 13.51 3.66 23.89
C ASP A 283 13.20 2.15 23.82
N LEU A 284 12.19 1.75 23.05
CA LEU A 284 11.78 0.34 22.86
C LEU A 284 12.48 -0.35 21.67
N SER A 285 13.45 0.32 21.01
CA SER A 285 14.17 -0.21 19.83
C SER A 285 13.24 -0.66 18.69
N TYR A 286 12.10 0.02 18.54
CA TYR A 286 11.10 -0.28 17.51
C TYR A 286 11.28 0.66 16.31
N SER A 287 11.18 0.11 15.09
CA SER A 287 11.46 0.89 13.88
C SER A 287 10.42 1.99 13.63
N ARG A 288 10.88 3.23 13.44
CA ARG A 288 10.04 4.39 13.09
C ARG A 288 9.29 4.20 11.77
N ASP A 289 9.86 3.48 10.80
CA ASP A 289 9.20 3.19 9.52
C ASP A 289 7.95 2.29 9.69
N SER A 290 7.84 1.61 10.83
CA SER A 290 6.70 0.78 11.17
C SER A 290 5.64 1.50 12.01
N LEU A 291 5.79 2.80 12.26
CA LEU A 291 4.81 3.61 12.99
C LEU A 291 3.82 4.31 12.05
N MET A 292 2.67 4.68 12.60
CA MET A 292 1.73 5.59 11.96
C MET A 292 2.32 7.00 11.90
N SER A 293 1.74 7.85 11.06
CA SER A 293 2.12 9.26 11.02
C SER A 293 1.74 9.99 12.32
N GLU A 294 2.44 11.08 12.63
CA GLU A 294 2.20 11.88 13.83
C GLU A 294 0.73 12.33 13.96
N SER A 295 0.13 12.75 12.84
CA SER A 295 -1.27 13.19 12.79
C SER A 295 -2.29 12.07 13.05
N GLU A 296 -1.98 10.84 12.64
CA GLU A 296 -2.81 9.66 12.93
C GLU A 296 -2.75 9.31 14.42
N ILE A 297 -1.56 9.37 15.02
CA ILE A 297 -1.37 9.14 16.47
C ILE A 297 -2.12 10.21 17.28
N GLU A 298 -2.00 11.49 16.91
CA GLU A 298 -2.75 12.58 17.56
C GLU A 298 -4.26 12.38 17.48
N THR A 299 -4.75 11.91 16.32
CA THR A 299 -6.17 11.63 16.12
C THR A 299 -6.64 10.49 17.03
N LEU A 300 -5.87 9.40 17.11
CA LEU A 300 -6.15 8.27 18.01
C LEU A 300 -6.19 8.69 19.48
N ILE A 301 -5.22 9.50 19.92
CA ILE A 301 -5.15 10.02 21.29
C ILE A 301 -6.38 10.87 21.59
N ARG A 302 -6.71 11.81 20.69
CA ARG A 302 -7.85 12.73 20.87
C ARG A 302 -9.19 11.98 20.92
N GLU A 303 -9.40 11.03 20.02
CA GLU A 303 -10.60 10.20 19.99
C GLU A 303 -10.74 9.37 21.26
N GLN A 304 -9.64 8.80 21.76
CA GLN A 304 -9.69 7.98 22.95
C GLN A 304 -9.91 8.80 24.22
N ILE A 305 -9.29 9.98 24.33
CA ILE A 305 -9.55 10.91 25.43
C ILE A 305 -11.01 11.38 25.41
N ALA A 306 -11.58 11.62 24.23
CA ALA A 306 -12.99 12.00 24.10
C ALA A 306 -13.96 10.89 24.55
N LYS A 307 -13.58 9.61 24.41
CA LYS A 307 -14.35 8.47 24.93
C LYS A 307 -14.28 8.34 26.45
N GLY A 308 -13.17 8.76 27.06
CA GLY A 308 -12.98 8.74 28.52
C GLY A 308 -12.71 7.36 29.12
N GLU A 309 -12.45 6.33 28.31
CA GLU A 309 -12.19 4.96 28.75
C GLU A 309 -10.72 4.56 28.55
N PRO A 310 -10.13 3.72 29.41
CA PRO A 310 -8.81 3.16 29.18
C PRO A 310 -8.76 2.32 27.91
N ALA A 311 -7.71 2.46 27.10
CA ALA A 311 -7.52 1.63 25.92
C ALA A 311 -6.05 1.37 25.59
N ARG A 312 -5.85 0.26 24.88
CA ARG A 312 -4.59 -0.16 24.28
C ARG A 312 -4.70 0.03 22.76
N LEU A 313 -4.06 1.07 22.24
CA LEU A 313 -4.22 1.53 20.86
C LEU A 313 -2.98 1.17 20.03
N PRO A 314 -3.08 0.49 18.89
CA PRO A 314 -1.94 0.25 18.03
C PRO A 314 -1.49 1.58 17.41
N VAL A 315 -0.21 1.91 17.56
CA VAL A 315 0.43 3.09 16.91
C VAL A 315 1.32 2.68 15.74
N SER A 316 1.40 1.38 15.43
CA SER A 316 2.08 0.85 14.25
C SER A 316 1.21 0.87 13.00
N SER A 317 1.83 1.07 11.84
CA SER A 317 1.17 0.90 10.54
C SER A 317 0.61 -0.51 10.38
N SER A 318 -0.49 -0.67 9.66
CA SER A 318 -1.22 -1.94 9.59
C SER A 318 -0.76 -2.82 8.42
N ARG A 319 -0.47 -4.10 8.69
CA ARG A 319 -0.14 -5.14 7.69
C ARG A 319 -0.59 -6.51 8.20
N ASP A 320 -1.21 -7.33 7.36
CA ASP A 320 -1.56 -8.71 7.71
C ASP A 320 -0.32 -9.62 7.65
N ALA A 321 -0.27 -10.62 8.53
CA ALA A 321 0.76 -11.66 8.46
C ALA A 321 0.55 -12.56 7.24
N SER A 322 1.65 -12.99 6.62
CA SER A 322 1.64 -13.93 5.50
C SER A 322 2.85 -14.87 5.56
N PHE A 323 2.74 -16.03 4.91
CA PHE A 323 3.86 -16.95 4.75
C PHE A 323 3.67 -17.80 3.49
N ASP A 324 4.76 -18.29 2.92
CA ASP A 324 4.79 -19.14 1.74
C ASP A 324 5.99 -20.10 1.76
N ILE A 325 5.83 -21.27 1.13
CA ILE A 325 6.87 -22.27 0.97
C ILE A 325 7.24 -22.33 -0.51
N ILE A 326 8.51 -22.11 -0.81
CA ILE A 326 9.05 -22.09 -2.18
C ILE A 326 10.03 -23.25 -2.34
N VAL A 327 9.95 -23.98 -3.45
CA VAL A 327 10.93 -25.01 -3.82
C VAL A 327 11.72 -24.54 -5.04
N ALA A 328 13.04 -24.65 -4.97
CA ALA A 328 13.96 -24.26 -6.04
C ALA A 328 13.71 -25.08 -7.33
N GLU A 329 14.09 -24.53 -8.48
CA GLU A 329 13.84 -25.15 -9.79
C GLU A 329 14.51 -26.52 -9.93
N ASP A 330 15.70 -26.69 -9.36
CA ASP A 330 16.46 -27.95 -9.31
C ASP A 330 15.84 -28.99 -8.34
N ARG A 331 14.84 -28.57 -7.56
CA ARG A 331 14.18 -29.35 -6.51
C ARG A 331 15.13 -29.88 -5.43
N LEU A 332 16.33 -29.33 -5.32
CA LEU A 332 17.30 -29.70 -4.30
C LEU A 332 17.11 -28.91 -3.02
N GLU A 333 16.45 -27.75 -3.06
CA GLU A 333 16.25 -26.92 -1.88
C GLU A 333 14.81 -26.41 -1.76
N ALA A 334 14.31 -26.32 -0.52
CA ALA A 334 13.01 -25.73 -0.20
C ALA A 334 13.18 -24.70 0.92
N TYR A 335 12.50 -23.56 0.79
CA TYR A 335 12.58 -22.44 1.72
C TYR A 335 11.20 -21.98 2.20
N LEU A 336 11.16 -21.35 3.37
CA LEU A 336 10.01 -20.72 3.97
C LEU A 336 10.21 -19.21 4.03
N ASN A 337 9.22 -18.45 3.58
CA ASN A 337 9.12 -17.02 3.80
C ASN A 337 8.01 -16.74 4.83
N ILE A 338 8.29 -15.85 5.79
CA ILE A 338 7.33 -15.43 6.81
C ILE A 338 7.37 -13.91 6.94
N HIS A 339 6.19 -13.29 6.96
CA HIS A 339 6.00 -11.87 7.23
C HIS A 339 5.09 -11.71 8.46
N LYS A 340 5.57 -11.03 9.50
CA LYS A 340 4.76 -10.74 10.70
C LYS A 340 3.68 -9.69 10.40
N GLY A 341 2.51 -9.88 11.00
CA GLY A 341 1.43 -8.90 10.99
C GLY A 341 1.69 -7.79 12.00
N LYS A 342 1.28 -6.56 11.67
CA LYS A 342 1.46 -5.39 12.54
C LYS A 342 0.25 -4.47 12.56
N GLY A 343 0.15 -3.66 13.62
CA GLY A 343 -0.88 -2.63 13.77
C GLY A 343 -2.27 -3.24 13.98
N ARG A 344 -3.19 -3.00 13.03
CA ARG A 344 -4.54 -3.60 13.02
C ARG A 344 -4.65 -4.86 12.15
N GLY A 345 -3.57 -5.32 11.54
CA GLY A 345 -3.57 -6.51 10.69
C GLY A 345 -3.66 -7.82 11.47
N LYS A 346 -3.98 -8.92 10.78
CA LYS A 346 -4.02 -10.28 11.36
C LYS A 346 -2.62 -10.67 11.87
N PRO A 347 -2.46 -11.06 13.14
CA PRO A 347 -1.16 -11.49 13.67
C PRO A 347 -0.72 -12.83 13.07
N LEU A 348 0.58 -13.08 13.12
CA LEU A 348 1.14 -14.33 12.60
C LEU A 348 0.72 -15.52 13.46
N SER A 349 0.19 -16.56 12.81
CA SER A 349 -0.22 -17.80 13.47
C SER A 349 0.83 -18.89 13.25
N LEU A 350 1.61 -19.19 14.29
CA LEU A 350 2.61 -20.28 14.28
C LEU A 350 1.97 -21.65 14.00
N ARG A 351 0.70 -21.81 14.40
CA ARG A 351 -0.08 -23.02 14.13
C ARG A 351 -0.39 -23.18 12.64
N GLU A 352 -0.73 -22.09 11.95
CA GLU A 352 -1.01 -22.12 10.51
C GLU A 352 0.27 -22.47 9.73
N ILE A 353 1.41 -21.87 10.07
CA ILE A 353 2.72 -22.19 9.47
C ILE A 353 3.07 -23.67 9.69
N GLY A 354 2.97 -24.15 10.93
CA GLY A 354 3.27 -25.55 11.25
C GLY A 354 2.35 -26.54 10.52
N THR A 355 1.12 -26.13 10.21
CA THR A 355 0.19 -26.96 9.42
C THR A 355 0.60 -26.98 7.96
N ALA A 356 0.93 -25.83 7.37
CA ALA A 356 1.37 -25.73 5.99
C ALA A 356 2.70 -26.46 5.72
N ILE A 357 3.67 -26.40 6.65
CA ILE A 357 4.91 -27.18 6.53
C ILE A 357 4.62 -28.68 6.52
N LYS A 358 3.68 -29.15 7.35
CA LYS A 358 3.28 -30.57 7.36
C LYS A 358 2.53 -30.98 6.08
N GLU A 359 1.71 -30.09 5.54
CA GLU A 359 0.94 -30.33 4.30
C GLU A 359 1.77 -30.16 3.02
N SER A 360 2.97 -29.57 3.11
CA SER A 360 3.86 -29.31 1.96
C SER A 360 4.37 -30.57 1.25
N GLY A 361 4.34 -31.73 1.91
CA GLY A 361 4.84 -32.99 1.36
C GLY A 361 6.37 -33.11 1.28
N LEU A 362 7.11 -32.13 1.80
CA LEU A 362 8.58 -32.14 1.87
C LEU A 362 9.08 -33.25 2.80
N ARG A 363 10.21 -33.87 2.44
CA ARG A 363 10.87 -34.92 3.22
C ARG A 363 12.17 -34.41 3.83
N LYS A 364 12.70 -35.14 4.83
CA LYS A 364 13.93 -34.78 5.58
C LYS A 364 13.83 -33.42 6.30
N LEU A 365 12.63 -33.00 6.70
CA LEU A 365 12.42 -31.80 7.53
C LEU A 365 12.88 -32.05 8.97
N ASP A 366 13.66 -31.13 9.53
CA ASP A 366 14.00 -31.11 10.96
C ASP A 366 12.98 -30.24 11.72
N PHE A 367 11.88 -30.86 12.14
CA PHE A 367 10.78 -30.14 12.81
C PHE A 367 11.19 -29.48 14.12
N GLU A 368 12.16 -30.04 14.87
CA GLU A 368 12.60 -29.46 16.14
C GLU A 368 13.44 -28.20 15.91
N LYS A 369 14.37 -28.24 14.96
CA LYS A 369 15.15 -27.06 14.58
C LYS A 369 14.26 -25.98 13.96
N ILE A 370 13.40 -26.34 12.99
CA ILE A 370 12.48 -25.40 12.32
C ILE A 370 11.57 -24.70 13.34
N LYS A 371 11.00 -25.45 14.28
CA LYS A 371 10.17 -24.89 15.34
C LYS A 371 10.96 -23.93 16.24
N THR A 372 12.19 -24.30 16.60
CA THR A 372 13.06 -23.48 17.43
C THR A 372 13.40 -22.15 16.74
N ASP A 373 13.80 -22.22 15.47
CA ASP A 373 14.19 -21.05 14.68
C ASP A 373 13.00 -20.13 14.38
N ILE A 374 11.83 -20.69 14.03
CA ILE A 374 10.60 -19.91 13.81
C ILE A 374 10.14 -19.24 15.11
N ASN A 375 10.25 -19.91 16.26
CA ASN A 375 9.94 -19.31 17.56
C ASN A 375 10.93 -18.18 17.91
N ALA A 376 12.22 -18.40 17.67
CA ALA A 376 13.24 -17.37 17.87
C ALA A 376 12.98 -16.14 16.98
N PHE A 377 12.60 -16.36 15.71
CA PHE A 377 12.14 -15.30 14.82
C PHE A 377 10.86 -14.63 15.33
N TYR A 378 9.89 -15.40 15.82
CA TYR A 378 8.64 -14.85 16.37
C TYR A 378 8.90 -13.90 17.54
N GLU A 379 9.83 -14.24 18.42
CA GLU A 379 10.22 -13.44 19.59
C GLU A 379 11.20 -12.29 19.25
N SER A 380 11.82 -12.31 18.06
CA SER A 380 12.74 -11.27 17.62
C SER A 380 12.01 -9.99 17.20
N GLY A 381 12.75 -8.88 17.06
CA GLY A 381 12.22 -7.63 16.48
C GLY A 381 12.15 -7.63 14.94
N GLU A 382 12.53 -8.73 14.29
CA GLU A 382 12.53 -8.82 12.82
C GLU A 382 11.11 -9.00 12.30
N MET A 383 10.78 -8.27 11.23
CA MET A 383 9.44 -8.27 10.63
C MET A 383 9.27 -9.36 9.58
N ASP A 384 10.35 -9.76 8.93
CA ASP A 384 10.34 -10.63 7.76
C ASP A 384 11.48 -11.65 7.86
N LEU A 385 11.17 -12.93 7.68
CA LEU A 385 12.12 -14.05 7.58
C LEU A 385 12.05 -14.57 6.14
N THR A 386 13.08 -14.30 5.34
CA THR A 386 13.11 -14.66 3.91
C THR A 386 14.10 -15.78 3.65
N SER A 387 13.75 -16.68 2.74
CA SER A 387 14.56 -17.81 2.28
C SER A 387 15.05 -18.73 3.41
N TYR A 388 14.24 -18.96 4.45
CA TYR A 388 14.62 -19.86 5.55
C TYR A 388 14.64 -21.32 5.07
N PRO A 389 15.78 -22.04 5.11
CA PRO A 389 15.89 -23.37 4.55
C PRO A 389 15.09 -24.40 5.37
N LEU A 390 14.14 -25.07 4.72
CA LEU A 390 13.32 -26.13 5.33
C LEU A 390 14.00 -27.50 5.22
N CYS A 391 14.46 -27.86 4.02
CA CYS A 391 15.14 -29.13 3.75
C CYS A 391 15.93 -29.06 2.45
N ALA A 392 16.93 -29.94 2.33
CA ALA A 392 17.73 -30.13 1.14
C ALA A 392 17.72 -31.60 0.67
N GLY A 393 17.78 -31.79 -0.64
CA GLY A 393 18.01 -33.06 -1.30
C GLY A 393 19.46 -33.55 -1.18
N THR A 394 19.74 -34.71 -1.75
CA THR A 394 21.08 -35.31 -1.86
C THR A 394 21.51 -35.30 -3.31
N ALA A 395 22.65 -34.71 -3.64
CA ALA A 395 23.16 -34.67 -5.01
C ALA A 395 23.76 -36.03 -5.45
N PRO A 396 23.69 -36.41 -6.74
CA PRO A 396 24.29 -37.64 -7.29
C PRO A 396 25.83 -37.67 -7.31
N VAL A 397 26.46 -38.86 -7.30
CA VAL A 397 27.93 -39.11 -7.28
C VAL A 397 28.40 -39.92 -8.52
N PRO A 398 29.51 -39.61 -9.24
CA PRO A 398 29.95 -40.34 -10.46
C PRO A 398 30.75 -41.68 -10.27
N GLY A 399 30.88 -42.52 -11.33
CA GLY A 399 31.47 -43.91 -11.33
C GLY A 399 33.02 -44.07 -11.55
N PRO A 400 33.57 -45.31 -11.80
CA PRO A 400 35.04 -45.66 -11.95
C PRO A 400 35.68 -45.65 -13.38
N GLU A 401 37.03 -45.57 -13.50
CA GLU A 401 37.86 -45.33 -14.74
C GLU A 401 38.05 -46.55 -15.73
N ARG A 402 38.36 -46.30 -17.03
CA ARG A 402 38.18 -47.23 -18.22
C ARG A 402 39.51 -47.65 -18.96
N GLN A 403 39.65 -48.87 -19.56
CA GLN A 403 40.86 -49.39 -20.32
C GLN A 403 40.70 -49.44 -21.88
N VAL A 404 41.75 -49.75 -22.70
CA VAL A 404 41.79 -49.69 -24.21
C VAL A 404 42.38 -50.94 -24.92
N GLU A 405 41.76 -51.47 -25.99
CA GLU A 405 42.17 -52.64 -26.82
C GLU A 405 42.17 -52.36 -28.35
N TYR A 406 43.28 -52.60 -29.09
CA TYR A 406 43.42 -52.27 -30.53
C TYR A 406 43.03 -53.41 -31.50
N SER A 407 42.32 -53.08 -32.59
CA SER A 407 41.71 -54.04 -33.54
C SER A 407 42.28 -54.03 -34.97
N LEU A 408 43.32 -53.25 -35.25
CA LEU A 408 43.86 -53.05 -36.62
C LEU A 408 45.21 -53.73 -36.86
N SER A 409 45.48 -54.09 -38.11
CA SER A 409 46.78 -54.64 -38.57
C SER A 409 47.61 -53.56 -39.25
N PHE A 410 48.82 -53.32 -38.74
CA PHE A 410 49.73 -52.31 -39.30
C PHE A 410 50.44 -52.81 -40.57
N ASP A 411 50.73 -51.88 -41.48
CA ASP A 411 51.48 -52.11 -42.72
C ASP A 411 52.91 -52.63 -42.44
N PRO A 412 53.50 -53.39 -43.37
CA PRO A 412 54.92 -53.75 -43.30
C PRO A 412 55.83 -52.52 -43.41
N GLU A 413 56.97 -52.58 -42.73
CA GLU A 413 57.93 -51.48 -42.58
C GLU A 413 58.36 -50.83 -43.92
N ALA A 414 58.59 -51.61 -44.98
CA ALA A 414 58.97 -51.09 -46.30
C ALA A 414 57.91 -50.19 -46.94
N ARG A 415 56.62 -50.49 -46.74
CA ARG A 415 55.52 -49.67 -47.25
C ARG A 415 55.34 -48.42 -46.40
N THR A 416 55.48 -48.55 -45.08
CA THR A 416 55.50 -47.42 -44.15
C THR A 416 56.58 -46.41 -44.53
N GLU A 417 57.80 -46.86 -44.84
CA GLU A 417 58.89 -45.98 -45.26
C GLU A 417 58.65 -45.35 -46.66
N ALA A 418 58.10 -46.07 -47.63
CA ALA A 418 57.76 -45.49 -48.94
C ALA A 418 56.68 -44.39 -48.84
N LEU A 419 55.68 -44.60 -47.99
CA LEU A 419 54.61 -43.64 -47.72
C LEU A 419 55.10 -42.43 -46.92
N LYS A 420 56.07 -42.64 -46.03
CA LYS A 420 56.77 -41.60 -45.28
C LYS A 420 57.65 -40.74 -46.20
N GLU A 421 58.39 -41.36 -47.11
CA GLU A 421 59.24 -40.66 -48.09
C GLU A 421 58.42 -39.92 -49.16
N GLY A 422 57.30 -40.49 -49.61
CA GLY A 422 56.35 -39.80 -50.49
C GLY A 422 55.74 -38.56 -49.83
N LEU A 423 55.36 -38.67 -48.55
CA LEU A 423 54.89 -37.52 -47.76
C LEU A 423 55.99 -36.47 -47.58
N ARG A 424 57.24 -36.90 -47.34
CA ARG A 424 58.40 -36.01 -47.24
C ARG A 424 58.65 -35.23 -48.52
N ARG A 425 58.64 -35.89 -49.68
CA ARG A 425 58.85 -35.21 -50.98
C ARG A 425 57.79 -34.16 -51.28
N ILE A 426 56.53 -34.44 -50.95
CA ILE A 426 55.42 -33.48 -51.12
C ILE A 426 55.63 -32.26 -50.20
N LEU A 427 56.01 -32.49 -48.95
CA LEU A 427 56.33 -31.41 -48.00
C LEU A 427 57.58 -30.60 -48.42
N GLU A 428 58.56 -31.21 -49.08
CA GLU A 428 59.77 -30.54 -49.58
C GLU A 428 59.47 -29.73 -50.88
N SER A 429 58.64 -30.25 -51.79
CA SER A 429 58.27 -29.55 -53.04
C SER A 429 57.41 -28.29 -52.80
N ASP A 430 56.55 -28.32 -51.77
CA ASP A 430 55.69 -27.18 -51.39
C ASP A 430 56.48 -26.00 -50.79
N SER A 431 57.76 -26.17 -50.46
CA SER A 431 58.57 -25.04 -49.93
C SER A 431 59.03 -24.03 -51.00
N THR A 432 58.82 -24.32 -52.30
CA THR A 432 59.28 -23.48 -53.41
C THR A 432 58.18 -22.87 -54.28
N ALA A 433 56.92 -23.25 -54.08
CA ALA A 433 55.76 -22.62 -54.68
C ALA A 433 54.76 -22.35 -53.56
N GLY A 434 54.45 -21.07 -53.28
CA GLY A 434 53.65 -20.66 -52.13
C GLY A 434 52.16 -21.02 -52.22
N ASP A 435 51.85 -22.31 -52.29
CA ASP A 435 50.50 -22.88 -52.32
C ASP A 435 50.33 -23.84 -51.13
N GLU A 436 49.47 -23.49 -50.16
CA GLU A 436 49.31 -24.18 -48.86
C GLU A 436 48.59 -25.54 -48.96
N THR A 437 49.05 -26.46 -49.81
CA THR A 437 48.21 -27.59 -50.24
C THR A 437 48.37 -28.90 -49.47
N VAL A 438 49.16 -28.96 -48.39
CA VAL A 438 49.09 -30.02 -47.36
C VAL A 438 49.18 -29.44 -45.95
N HIS A 439 48.15 -28.71 -45.52
CA HIS A 439 48.05 -28.26 -44.13
C HIS A 439 47.62 -29.40 -43.20
N MET A 440 48.59 -30.11 -42.61
CA MET A 440 48.35 -31.04 -41.51
C MET A 440 48.89 -30.42 -40.21
N PRO A 441 48.03 -29.77 -39.39
CA PRO A 441 48.46 -29.05 -38.19
C PRO A 441 49.19 -29.95 -37.18
N SER A 442 48.82 -31.23 -37.12
CA SER A 442 49.48 -32.20 -36.27
C SER A 442 50.93 -32.50 -36.64
N LEU A 443 51.46 -32.05 -37.79
CA LEU A 443 52.86 -32.32 -38.17
C LEU A 443 53.89 -31.66 -37.24
N ALA A 444 53.54 -30.58 -36.53
CA ALA A 444 54.42 -29.95 -35.55
C ALA A 444 54.57 -30.79 -34.26
N GLU A 445 53.51 -31.50 -33.87
CA GLU A 445 53.44 -32.32 -32.65
C GLU A 445 53.64 -33.82 -32.94
N PHE A 446 53.36 -34.25 -34.16
CA PHE A 446 53.50 -35.61 -34.69
C PHE A 446 54.10 -35.56 -36.12
N PRO A 447 55.41 -35.28 -36.23
CA PRO A 447 56.10 -35.11 -37.50
C PRO A 447 56.28 -36.44 -38.25
N PRO A 448 56.48 -36.41 -39.59
CA PRO A 448 56.61 -37.63 -40.40
C PRO A 448 57.76 -38.54 -39.96
N ALA A 449 58.83 -37.97 -39.39
CA ALA A 449 59.99 -38.72 -38.90
C ALA A 449 59.64 -39.64 -37.72
N GLU A 450 58.64 -39.28 -36.92
CA GLU A 450 58.24 -39.99 -35.70
C GLU A 450 57.12 -41.02 -35.92
N ILE A 451 56.64 -41.16 -37.16
CA ILE A 451 55.67 -42.19 -37.52
C ILE A 451 56.34 -43.55 -37.29
N GLN A 452 55.81 -44.32 -36.32
CA GLN A 452 56.33 -45.64 -35.96
C GLN A 452 55.68 -46.75 -36.79
N LYS A 453 54.38 -46.61 -37.06
CA LYS A 453 53.61 -47.58 -37.84
C LYS A 453 52.59 -46.86 -38.71
N THR A 454 52.32 -47.41 -39.89
CA THR A 454 51.19 -46.97 -40.74
C THR A 454 50.18 -48.09 -40.94
N ALA A 455 48.95 -47.77 -41.33
CA ALA A 455 47.99 -48.75 -41.82
C ALA A 455 47.11 -48.12 -42.91
N ALA A 456 46.89 -48.82 -44.03
CA ALA A 456 45.84 -48.44 -44.96
C ALA A 456 44.47 -48.68 -44.31
N VAL A 457 43.67 -47.63 -44.21
CA VAL A 457 42.38 -47.68 -43.52
C VAL A 457 41.27 -47.16 -44.41
N LYS A 458 40.09 -47.78 -44.30
CA LYS A 458 38.86 -47.27 -44.92
C LYS A 458 38.22 -46.25 -43.99
N ALA A 459 37.29 -45.44 -44.51
CA ALA A 459 36.40 -44.70 -43.63
C ALA A 459 35.58 -45.69 -42.80
N GLU A 460 35.27 -45.33 -41.55
CA GLU A 460 34.44 -46.11 -40.63
C GLU A 460 35.08 -47.42 -40.13
N GLN A 461 36.41 -47.54 -40.21
CA GLN A 461 37.14 -48.72 -39.77
C GLN A 461 37.47 -48.65 -38.28
N LEU A 462 37.20 -49.73 -37.55
CA LEU A 462 37.53 -49.85 -36.13
C LEU A 462 39.05 -49.88 -35.89
N ILE A 463 39.52 -48.94 -35.06
CA ILE A 463 40.90 -48.80 -34.63
C ILE A 463 41.12 -49.49 -33.29
N CYS A 464 40.36 -49.14 -32.26
CA CYS A 464 40.44 -49.73 -30.92
C CYS A 464 39.12 -49.59 -30.15
N THR A 465 38.94 -50.33 -29.06
CA THR A 465 37.80 -50.25 -28.14
C THR A 465 38.23 -49.85 -26.73
N ILE A 466 37.34 -49.22 -25.95
CA ILE A 466 37.54 -48.64 -24.61
C ILE A 466 36.37 -49.13 -23.75
N ASP A 467 36.60 -49.71 -22.58
CA ASP A 467 35.55 -50.33 -21.73
C ASP A 467 34.32 -49.42 -21.45
N PRO A 468 33.13 -49.95 -21.10
CA PRO A 468 31.92 -49.13 -20.86
C PRO A 468 31.94 -48.17 -19.66
N PRO A 469 31.22 -47.03 -19.75
CA PRO A 469 30.98 -46.18 -18.59
C PRO A 469 30.02 -46.87 -17.61
N THR A 470 30.44 -46.97 -16.34
CA THR A 470 29.57 -47.49 -15.26
C THR A 470 28.92 -46.32 -14.53
N PRO A 471 27.58 -46.25 -14.38
CA PRO A 471 26.89 -45.15 -13.71
C PRO A 471 27.29 -45.04 -12.23
N GLY A 472 27.35 -43.82 -11.72
CA GLY A 472 27.57 -43.58 -10.30
C GLY A 472 26.28 -43.69 -9.45
N GLU A 473 26.35 -43.26 -8.18
CA GLU A 473 25.25 -43.39 -7.22
C GLU A 473 24.23 -42.24 -7.34
N PRO A 474 22.92 -42.53 -7.53
CA PRO A 474 21.91 -41.50 -7.74
C PRO A 474 21.58 -40.70 -6.46
N GLY A 475 21.28 -39.41 -6.64
CA GLY A 475 20.80 -38.48 -5.63
C GLY A 475 19.27 -38.54 -5.41
N GLN A 476 18.74 -37.63 -4.59
CA GLN A 476 17.32 -37.56 -4.21
C GLN A 476 16.85 -36.12 -3.96
N ASP A 477 15.74 -35.69 -4.57
CA ASP A 477 15.16 -34.34 -4.42
C ASP A 477 14.44 -34.14 -3.06
N VAL A 478 13.97 -32.90 -2.78
CA VAL A 478 13.31 -32.54 -1.50
C VAL A 478 11.97 -33.25 -1.23
N TYR A 479 11.35 -33.85 -2.25
CA TYR A 479 10.12 -34.65 -2.11
C TYR A 479 10.42 -36.16 -1.99
N GLY A 480 11.67 -36.56 -2.22
CA GLY A 480 12.14 -37.93 -2.14
C GLY A 480 12.26 -38.64 -3.50
N MET A 481 12.15 -37.94 -4.62
CA MET A 481 12.31 -38.50 -5.96
C MET A 481 13.79 -38.65 -6.33
N ILE A 482 14.16 -39.72 -7.05
CA ILE A 482 15.55 -40.05 -7.37
C ILE A 482 16.08 -39.15 -8.51
N ILE A 483 17.31 -38.65 -8.37
CA ILE A 483 18.07 -37.87 -9.36
C ILE A 483 19.25 -38.72 -9.84
N ASN A 484 19.35 -39.06 -11.12
CA ASN A 484 20.36 -40.01 -11.62
C ASN A 484 21.79 -39.42 -11.67
N ALA A 485 22.81 -40.27 -11.47
CA ALA A 485 24.24 -39.92 -11.51
C ALA A 485 24.94 -40.29 -12.84
N GLU A 486 25.98 -39.52 -13.19
CA GLU A 486 26.80 -39.69 -14.41
C GLU A 486 28.04 -40.60 -14.19
N ALA A 487 28.82 -40.95 -15.23
CA ALA A 487 29.91 -41.95 -15.19
C ALA A 487 31.33 -41.34 -15.35
N ALA A 488 32.41 -42.08 -15.00
CA ALA A 488 33.81 -41.61 -14.98
C ALA A 488 34.48 -41.38 -16.34
N ALA A 489 35.57 -40.58 -16.31
CA ALA A 489 36.33 -40.11 -17.46
C ALA A 489 37.17 -41.21 -18.16
N ALA A 490 37.31 -41.10 -19.48
CA ALA A 490 37.96 -42.06 -20.37
C ALA A 490 39.51 -41.86 -20.49
N PRO A 491 40.29 -42.89 -20.88
CA PRO A 491 41.74 -42.82 -21.08
C PRO A 491 42.16 -41.77 -22.12
N LYS A 492 43.33 -41.15 -21.91
CA LYS A 492 43.83 -40.02 -22.72
C LYS A 492 44.40 -40.49 -24.06
N ILE A 493 43.53 -40.59 -25.06
CA ILE A 493 43.91 -40.83 -26.43
C ILE A 493 43.78 -39.51 -27.20
N ARG A 494 44.87 -39.08 -27.85
CA ARG A 494 44.87 -37.88 -28.67
C ARG A 494 44.65 -38.26 -30.11
N LEU A 495 43.43 -38.03 -30.55
CA LEU A 495 43.02 -38.23 -31.93
C LEU A 495 43.30 -36.94 -32.70
N PHE A 496 44.05 -37.09 -33.79
CA PHE A 496 44.29 -36.02 -34.74
C PHE A 496 43.36 -36.18 -35.94
N GLU A 497 43.80 -35.79 -37.13
CA GLU A 497 42.96 -35.71 -38.31
C GLU A 497 42.38 -37.07 -38.69
N ASN A 498 41.12 -37.07 -39.13
CA ASN A 498 40.39 -38.20 -39.69
C ASN A 498 40.25 -39.45 -38.81
N VAL A 499 40.34 -39.29 -37.49
CA VAL A 499 40.06 -40.32 -36.51
C VAL A 499 39.07 -39.76 -35.48
N THR A 500 38.06 -40.54 -35.11
CA THR A 500 37.07 -40.13 -34.12
C THR A 500 36.77 -41.26 -33.17
N GLN A 501 36.25 -40.92 -32.00
CA GLN A 501 35.75 -41.88 -31.04
C GLN A 501 34.22 -41.89 -31.09
N ARG A 502 33.62 -43.06 -31.30
CA ARG A 502 32.19 -43.34 -31.19
C ARG A 502 31.96 -44.26 -30.01
N ASP A 503 31.33 -43.74 -28.97
CA ASP A 503 31.12 -44.46 -27.71
C ASP A 503 32.43 -45.02 -27.13
N GLN A 504 32.53 -46.34 -27.13
CA GLN A 504 33.61 -47.15 -26.64
C GLN A 504 34.60 -47.49 -27.75
N VAL A 505 34.45 -46.99 -28.96
CA VAL A 505 35.29 -47.41 -30.07
C VAL A 505 35.91 -46.22 -30.76
N ILE A 506 37.19 -46.31 -31.11
CA ILE A 506 37.86 -45.34 -31.96
C ILE A 506 37.81 -45.90 -33.37
N VAL A 507 37.32 -45.09 -34.29
CA VAL A 507 37.14 -45.43 -35.70
C VAL A 507 37.76 -44.33 -36.56
N THR A 508 38.17 -44.70 -37.76
CA THR A 508 38.58 -43.75 -38.79
C THR A 508 37.34 -43.04 -39.35
N THR A 509 37.44 -41.74 -39.63
CA THR A 509 36.34 -40.99 -40.29
C THR A 509 36.55 -40.79 -41.77
N ALA A 510 37.79 -40.90 -42.25
CA ALA A 510 38.11 -40.87 -43.66
C ALA A 510 38.96 -42.08 -44.06
N ALA A 511 38.86 -42.46 -45.33
CA ALA A 511 39.79 -43.42 -45.91
C ALA A 511 41.13 -42.74 -46.18
N GLY A 512 42.22 -43.48 -46.02
CA GLY A 512 43.56 -42.96 -46.22
C GLY A 512 44.62 -43.83 -45.56
N VAL A 513 45.69 -43.18 -45.12
CA VAL A 513 46.79 -43.83 -44.40
C VAL A 513 46.73 -43.41 -42.94
N LEU A 514 46.64 -44.36 -42.02
CA LEU A 514 46.74 -44.15 -40.59
C LEU A 514 48.22 -44.06 -40.20
N ASP A 515 48.59 -43.06 -39.42
CA ASP A 515 49.89 -42.90 -38.77
C ASP A 515 49.72 -43.10 -37.25
N PHE A 516 50.60 -43.88 -36.63
CA PHE A 516 50.52 -44.23 -35.20
C PHE A 516 51.83 -43.94 -34.45
N ARG A 517 51.71 -43.38 -33.23
CA ARG A 517 52.80 -43.17 -32.26
C ARG A 517 52.29 -43.29 -30.81
N GLU A 518 53.11 -43.85 -29.93
CA GLU A 518 52.88 -43.86 -28.49
C GLU A 518 54.04 -43.16 -27.74
N SER A 519 53.71 -42.24 -26.83
CA SER A 519 54.70 -41.51 -26.00
C SER A 519 54.09 -41.03 -24.67
N GLU A 520 54.83 -41.18 -23.56
CA GLU A 520 54.45 -40.73 -22.19
C GLU A 520 53.03 -41.12 -21.74
N GLY A 521 52.57 -42.33 -22.10
CA GLY A 521 51.24 -42.83 -21.71
C GLY A 521 50.07 -42.17 -22.45
N THR A 522 50.34 -41.39 -23.50
CA THR A 522 49.34 -40.86 -24.43
C THR A 522 49.52 -41.52 -25.80
N THR A 523 48.43 -42.06 -26.36
CA THR A 523 48.43 -42.58 -27.73
C THR A 523 48.05 -41.48 -28.72
N PHE A 524 48.82 -41.36 -29.79
CA PHE A 524 48.60 -40.40 -30.87
C PHE A 524 48.24 -41.16 -32.16
N ILE A 525 47.08 -40.83 -32.73
CA ILE A 525 46.58 -41.48 -33.94
C ILE A 525 46.11 -40.42 -34.92
N ARG A 526 46.58 -40.50 -36.16
CA ARG A 526 46.15 -39.66 -37.27
C ARG A 526 45.79 -40.53 -38.46
N VAL A 527 44.83 -40.10 -39.27
CA VAL A 527 44.65 -40.61 -40.63
C VAL A 527 44.80 -39.44 -41.60
N ARG A 528 45.63 -39.64 -42.64
CA ARG A 528 45.86 -38.66 -43.69
C ARG A 528 45.24 -39.10 -45.01
N PRO A 529 44.56 -38.20 -45.75
CA PRO A 529 43.97 -38.52 -47.05
C PRO A 529 45.01 -38.93 -48.11
N HIS A 530 44.61 -39.80 -49.04
CA HIS A 530 45.45 -40.25 -50.15
C HIS A 530 44.58 -40.68 -51.37
N ARG A 531 44.66 -39.97 -52.50
CA ARG A 531 43.97 -40.27 -53.78
C ARG A 531 44.63 -39.59 -54.99
N ASP A 532 44.65 -40.20 -56.18
CA ASP A 532 45.20 -39.65 -57.44
C ASP A 532 44.14 -38.88 -58.30
N ALA A 533 44.58 -38.07 -59.27
CA ALA A 533 43.77 -37.17 -60.14
C ALA A 533 43.06 -37.81 -61.37
N THR A 534 41.95 -37.23 -61.89
CA THR A 534 41.11 -37.73 -63.04
C THR A 534 40.47 -36.60 -63.93
N VAL A 535 40.27 -36.82 -65.25
CA VAL A 535 39.71 -35.85 -66.24
C VAL A 535 38.62 -36.44 -67.19
N LYS A 536 37.49 -35.74 -67.46
CA LYS A 536 36.37 -36.17 -68.34
C LYS A 536 35.59 -35.00 -69.00
N VAL A 537 35.07 -35.14 -70.24
CA VAL A 537 34.23 -34.13 -70.96
C VAL A 537 32.86 -34.70 -71.40
N SER A 538 31.79 -33.91 -71.31
CA SER A 538 30.40 -34.22 -71.76
C SER A 538 29.67 -32.98 -72.35
N LEU A 539 28.59 -33.17 -73.11
CA LEU A 539 27.73 -32.09 -73.64
C LEU A 539 26.39 -32.07 -72.89
N ASP A 540 25.74 -30.91 -72.80
CA ASP A 540 24.41 -30.77 -72.21
C ASP A 540 23.27 -31.20 -73.17
N ASP A 541 22.08 -31.46 -72.63
CA ASP A 541 20.94 -31.99 -73.40
C ASP A 541 20.49 -31.08 -74.55
N THR A 542 20.66 -29.76 -74.38
CA THR A 542 20.30 -28.75 -75.37
C THR A 542 21.40 -28.48 -76.40
N ARG A 543 22.59 -29.05 -76.19
CA ARG A 543 23.81 -28.84 -76.99
C ARG A 543 24.25 -27.38 -77.04
N MET A 544 23.82 -26.56 -76.07
CA MET A 544 24.23 -25.17 -75.89
C MET A 544 25.48 -25.05 -75.04
N GLN A 545 25.95 -26.13 -74.40
CA GLN A 545 27.10 -26.11 -73.51
C GLN A 545 27.96 -27.37 -73.62
N ALA A 546 29.29 -27.19 -73.52
CA ALA A 546 30.23 -28.28 -73.28
C ALA A 546 30.75 -28.22 -71.85
N LEU A 547 30.77 -29.37 -71.19
CA LEU A 547 30.92 -29.52 -69.75
C LEU A 547 32.16 -30.37 -69.43
N LEU A 548 33.05 -29.86 -68.59
CA LEU A 548 34.31 -30.46 -68.17
C LEU A 548 34.22 -30.91 -66.71
N THR A 549 34.62 -32.15 -66.42
CA THR A 549 34.74 -32.70 -65.07
C THR A 549 36.20 -33.05 -64.77
N LEU A 550 36.74 -32.46 -63.70
CA LEU A 550 38.10 -32.65 -63.22
C LEU A 550 38.07 -33.01 -61.73
N GLU A 551 38.86 -34.01 -61.35
CA GLU A 551 39.10 -34.38 -59.95
C GLU A 551 40.59 -34.33 -59.65
N GLU A 552 40.97 -33.53 -58.65
CA GLU A 552 42.36 -33.38 -58.23
C GLU A 552 42.81 -34.54 -57.31
N GLY A 553 44.12 -34.80 -57.30
CA GLY A 553 44.73 -35.70 -56.34
C GLY A 553 44.65 -35.14 -54.93
N VAL A 554 44.37 -35.98 -53.94
CA VAL A 554 44.11 -35.58 -52.54
C VAL A 554 45.21 -36.10 -51.63
N GLY A 555 45.72 -35.20 -50.79
CA GLY A 555 46.72 -35.49 -49.78
C GLY A 555 48.04 -35.92 -50.41
N SER A 556 48.37 -37.20 -50.32
CA SER A 556 49.65 -37.74 -50.82
C SER A 556 49.60 -38.42 -52.19
N GLY A 557 48.57 -38.18 -53.00
CA GLY A 557 48.43 -38.71 -54.37
C GLY A 557 48.92 -37.76 -55.47
N THR A 558 48.84 -38.19 -56.74
CA THR A 558 49.35 -37.47 -57.94
C THR A 558 48.41 -36.36 -58.44
N ARG A 559 48.94 -35.26 -59.02
CA ARG A 559 48.23 -34.00 -59.33
C ARG A 559 47.80 -33.82 -60.82
N LEU A 560 46.81 -32.95 -61.10
CA LEU A 560 46.28 -32.64 -62.46
C LEU A 560 47.19 -31.74 -63.33
N GLU A 561 47.30 -32.06 -64.63
CA GLU A 561 48.05 -31.30 -65.65
C GLU A 561 47.20 -30.86 -66.87
N ARG A 562 47.49 -29.68 -67.46
CA ARG A 562 46.75 -29.05 -68.57
C ARG A 562 46.66 -29.94 -69.81
N ASP A 563 47.75 -30.61 -70.15
CA ASP A 563 47.85 -31.55 -71.27
C ASP A 563 46.81 -32.69 -71.22
N SER A 564 46.30 -33.01 -70.03
CA SER A 564 45.28 -34.03 -69.80
C SER A 564 43.89 -33.57 -70.26
N VAL A 565 43.61 -32.26 -70.21
CA VAL A 565 42.29 -31.65 -70.47
C VAL A 565 42.08 -31.38 -71.96
N ASP A 566 43.10 -30.85 -72.63
CA ASP A 566 43.01 -30.52 -74.06
C ASP A 566 42.76 -31.78 -74.90
N ARG A 567 43.33 -32.91 -74.47
CA ARG A 567 43.10 -34.22 -75.09
C ARG A 567 41.64 -34.66 -74.97
N ALA A 568 41.01 -34.40 -73.84
CA ALA A 568 39.62 -34.80 -73.57
C ALA A 568 38.59 -33.94 -74.33
N LEU A 569 38.86 -32.64 -74.55
CA LEU A 569 37.95 -31.76 -75.29
C LEU A 569 37.94 -32.02 -76.80
N ALA A 570 39.11 -32.33 -77.37
CA ALA A 570 39.23 -32.70 -78.78
C ALA A 570 38.48 -34.00 -79.11
N GLU A 571 38.48 -34.97 -78.20
CA GLU A 571 37.73 -36.22 -78.36
C GLU A 571 36.20 -36.01 -78.37
N ALA A 572 35.70 -34.90 -77.82
CA ALA A 572 34.27 -34.58 -77.69
C ALA A 572 33.65 -33.70 -78.82
N LYS A 573 34.44 -33.27 -79.82
CA LYS A 573 33.99 -32.49 -81.01
C LYS A 573 33.33 -31.12 -80.75
N VAL A 574 33.70 -30.44 -79.67
CA VAL A 574 33.26 -29.06 -79.41
C VAL A 574 33.99 -28.10 -80.37
N VAL A 575 33.27 -27.23 -81.11
CA VAL A 575 33.86 -26.37 -82.17
C VAL A 575 33.49 -24.89 -82.10
N GLN A 576 32.41 -24.53 -81.42
CA GLN A 576 31.94 -23.15 -81.27
C GLN A 576 31.88 -22.76 -79.79
N GLY A 577 32.23 -21.50 -79.51
CA GLY A 577 32.12 -20.92 -78.16
C GLY A 577 33.07 -21.49 -77.10
N ILE A 578 34.21 -22.09 -77.46
CA ILE A 578 35.22 -22.56 -76.48
C ILE A 578 35.83 -21.37 -75.74
N GLU A 579 35.75 -21.41 -74.42
CA GLU A 579 36.21 -20.36 -73.53
C GLU A 579 37.53 -20.78 -72.87
N GLU A 580 38.65 -20.34 -73.44
CA GLU A 580 40.01 -20.68 -73.00
C GLU A 580 40.26 -20.32 -71.53
N GLU A 581 39.74 -19.16 -71.11
CA GLU A 581 39.81 -18.69 -69.73
C GLU A 581 38.99 -19.57 -68.77
N SER A 582 37.89 -20.15 -69.23
CA SER A 582 37.06 -21.06 -68.44
C SER A 582 37.74 -22.42 -68.22
N ILE A 583 38.57 -22.88 -69.16
CA ILE A 583 39.37 -24.10 -69.02
C ILE A 583 40.50 -23.89 -68.00
N GLU A 584 41.23 -22.77 -68.10
CA GLU A 584 42.26 -22.42 -67.13
C GLU A 584 41.68 -22.23 -65.72
N ARG A 585 40.50 -21.61 -65.64
CA ARG A 585 39.76 -21.50 -64.38
C ARG A 585 39.28 -22.83 -63.85
N ALA A 586 38.82 -23.75 -64.69
CA ALA A 586 38.42 -25.10 -64.27
C ALA A 586 39.63 -25.86 -63.72
N LEU A 587 40.79 -25.77 -64.37
CA LEU A 587 42.02 -26.38 -63.88
C LEU A 587 42.50 -25.75 -62.56
N ALA A 588 42.49 -24.42 -62.47
CA ALA A 588 42.82 -23.71 -61.24
C ALA A 588 41.84 -24.05 -60.11
N ALA A 589 40.55 -24.15 -60.40
CA ALA A 589 39.52 -24.51 -59.43
C ALA A 589 39.65 -25.95 -58.95
N ALA A 590 39.89 -26.90 -59.86
CA ALA A 590 40.12 -28.30 -59.52
C ALA A 590 41.38 -28.45 -58.65
N ARG A 591 42.48 -27.78 -59.04
CA ARG A 591 43.74 -27.73 -58.28
C ARG A 591 43.58 -27.11 -56.90
N ALA A 592 42.73 -26.09 -56.79
CA ALA A 592 42.33 -25.47 -55.53
C ALA A 592 41.31 -26.32 -54.72
N GLY A 593 41.06 -27.57 -55.12
CA GLY A 593 40.21 -28.51 -54.39
C GLY A 593 38.69 -28.29 -54.59
N THR A 594 38.30 -27.41 -55.50
CA THR A 594 36.89 -27.24 -55.84
C THR A 594 36.48 -28.36 -56.79
N PRO A 595 35.45 -29.18 -56.47
CA PRO A 595 35.00 -30.21 -57.39
C PRO A 595 34.49 -29.56 -58.67
N VAL A 596 35.26 -29.71 -59.74
CA VAL A 596 34.90 -29.25 -61.06
C VAL A 596 34.15 -30.39 -61.69
N LYS A 597 32.82 -30.31 -61.66
CA LYS A 597 31.95 -31.28 -62.28
C LYS A 597 31.02 -30.55 -63.23
N ASP A 598 30.94 -31.08 -64.45
CA ASP A 598 30.11 -30.55 -65.52
C ASP A 598 30.32 -29.03 -65.73
N PHE A 599 31.57 -28.57 -65.61
CA PHE A 599 31.93 -27.16 -65.66
C PHE A 599 31.96 -26.67 -67.10
N VAL A 600 31.20 -25.61 -67.37
CA VAL A 600 31.03 -25.14 -68.74
C VAL A 600 32.32 -24.53 -69.27
N VAL A 601 32.84 -25.13 -70.33
CA VAL A 601 34.06 -24.69 -71.02
C VAL A 601 33.79 -24.28 -72.47
N ALA A 602 32.55 -24.45 -72.93
CA ALA A 602 32.07 -23.80 -74.14
C ALA A 602 30.58 -23.47 -74.07
N ARG A 603 30.14 -22.34 -74.66
CA ARG A 603 28.73 -21.90 -74.66
C ARG A 603 28.24 -21.42 -76.03
N GLY A 604 26.98 -21.72 -76.34
CA GLY A 604 26.23 -21.11 -77.42
C GLY A 604 25.68 -19.73 -77.02
N LEU A 605 25.19 -18.95 -77.98
CA LEU A 605 24.47 -17.69 -77.78
C LEU A 605 23.00 -17.94 -77.40
N GLU A 606 22.55 -17.46 -76.24
CA GLU A 606 21.17 -17.65 -75.76
C GLU A 606 20.15 -16.65 -76.36
N PRO A 607 18.87 -17.05 -76.53
CA PRO A 607 17.77 -16.13 -76.83
C PRO A 607 17.35 -15.26 -75.59
N VAL A 608 16.78 -14.07 -75.81
CA VAL A 608 16.37 -13.06 -74.80
C VAL A 608 14.84 -12.92 -74.71
N ASP A 609 14.26 -12.92 -73.50
CA ASP A 609 12.80 -12.86 -73.21
C ASP A 609 12.32 -11.46 -72.65
N GLN A 610 10.99 -11.19 -72.58
CA GLN A 610 10.35 -9.92 -72.09
C GLN A 610 10.03 -9.91 -70.54
N SER A 611 9.99 -8.73 -69.85
CA SER A 611 9.87 -8.57 -68.35
C SER A 611 8.51 -8.06 -67.77
N GLU A 612 8.31 -8.07 -66.43
CA GLU A 612 7.04 -7.78 -65.69
C GLU A 612 6.90 -6.38 -65.02
N ASN A 613 5.72 -6.02 -64.47
CA ASN A 613 5.33 -4.72 -63.82
C ASN A 613 5.63 -4.64 -62.28
N ARG A 614 5.75 -3.45 -61.66
CA ARG A 614 6.18 -3.21 -60.23
C ARG A 614 5.15 -2.45 -59.36
N ILE A 615 5.01 -2.72 -58.05
CA ILE A 615 4.07 -2.04 -57.11
C ILE A 615 4.80 -1.25 -56.00
N GLU A 616 4.32 -0.07 -55.61
CA GLU A 616 4.87 0.84 -54.57
C GLU A 616 3.77 1.29 -53.57
N PHE A 617 3.91 1.00 -52.27
CA PHE A 617 2.95 1.43 -51.22
C PHE A 617 3.30 2.80 -50.62
N LEU A 618 2.29 3.67 -50.44
CA LEU A 618 2.43 5.08 -50.00
C LEU A 618 2.10 5.29 -48.51
N LEU A 619 1.66 4.24 -47.79
CA LEU A 619 1.31 4.31 -46.38
C LEU A 619 2.48 3.85 -45.50
N ALA A 620 2.77 4.61 -44.44
CA ALA A 620 3.71 4.19 -43.41
C ALA A 620 3.15 2.98 -42.66
N THR A 621 3.75 1.81 -42.87
CA THR A 621 3.38 0.58 -42.16
C THR A 621 4.12 0.59 -40.83
N ASP A 622 3.60 1.35 -39.85
CA ASP A 622 4.14 1.33 -38.48
C ASP A 622 3.73 0.01 -37.80
N ALA A 623 4.41 -1.07 -38.16
CA ALA A 623 4.36 -2.33 -37.44
C ALA A 623 5.19 -2.19 -36.15
N GLY A 624 4.50 -1.95 -35.03
CA GLY A 624 5.08 -2.03 -33.68
C GLY A 624 5.45 -0.69 -33.06
N SER A 625 4.47 -0.01 -32.46
CA SER A 625 4.77 1.09 -31.53
C SER A 625 5.20 0.51 -30.17
N PRO A 626 6.34 0.92 -29.57
CA PRO A 626 6.72 0.52 -28.23
C PRO A 626 5.73 1.08 -27.21
N VAL A 627 5.57 0.35 -26.09
CA VAL A 627 4.67 0.68 -24.97
C VAL A 627 4.83 2.16 -24.58
N ARG A 628 3.75 2.94 -24.70
CA ARG A 628 3.76 4.35 -24.28
C ARG A 628 3.89 4.42 -22.76
N ILE A 629 4.99 4.99 -22.29
CA ILE A 629 5.19 5.34 -20.88
C ILE A 629 4.44 6.65 -20.61
N ARG A 630 3.58 6.64 -19.59
CA ARG A 630 2.83 7.84 -19.16
C ARG A 630 3.76 8.84 -18.48
N LYS A 631 3.29 10.09 -18.33
CA LYS A 631 4.05 11.17 -17.65
C LYS A 631 4.39 10.87 -16.18
N ASP A 632 3.76 9.86 -15.58
CA ASP A 632 4.00 9.38 -14.21
C ASP A 632 4.95 8.16 -14.14
N GLY A 633 5.54 7.75 -15.27
CA GLY A 633 6.44 6.60 -15.35
C GLY A 633 5.74 5.24 -15.49
N SER A 634 4.41 5.18 -15.50
CA SER A 634 3.67 3.92 -15.69
C SER A 634 3.60 3.51 -17.17
N ALA A 635 3.88 2.23 -17.46
CA ALA A 635 3.81 1.68 -18.81
C ALA A 635 2.35 1.34 -19.19
N ASP A 636 1.87 1.83 -20.35
CA ASP A 636 0.53 1.54 -20.86
C ASP A 636 0.51 0.30 -21.78
N PHE A 637 0.45 -0.88 -21.16
CA PHE A 637 0.38 -2.16 -21.87
C PHE A 637 -0.95 -2.41 -22.63
N ARG A 638 -1.93 -1.50 -22.56
CA ARG A 638 -3.27 -1.69 -23.17
C ARG A 638 -3.38 -1.20 -24.62
N THR A 639 -2.28 -0.77 -25.23
CA THR A 639 -2.24 -0.31 -26.63
C THR A 639 -1.33 -1.24 -27.42
N ARG A 640 -1.87 -2.33 -27.98
CA ARG A 640 -1.16 -3.25 -28.89
C ARG A 640 -1.98 -3.41 -30.17
N GLY A 641 -1.30 -3.37 -31.32
CA GLY A 641 -1.90 -3.50 -32.66
C GLY A 641 -2.38 -2.17 -33.26
N SER A 642 -1.60 -1.59 -34.17
CA SER A 642 -2.04 -0.46 -34.99
C SER A 642 -2.97 -0.98 -36.09
N ILE A 643 -4.29 -0.84 -35.90
CA ILE A 643 -5.26 -0.93 -37.00
C ILE A 643 -4.84 0.14 -38.03
N ILE A 644 -4.51 -0.26 -39.27
CA ILE A 644 -4.15 0.69 -40.33
C ILE A 644 -5.42 1.35 -40.83
N THR A 645 -5.73 2.51 -40.27
CA THR A 645 -6.90 3.30 -40.66
C THR A 645 -6.54 4.29 -41.77
N VAL A 646 -7.30 4.29 -42.86
CA VAL A 646 -7.17 5.29 -43.93
C VAL A 646 -8.40 6.19 -43.95
N ARG A 647 -8.20 7.43 -44.41
CA ARG A 647 -9.29 8.40 -44.61
C ARG A 647 -9.79 8.38 -46.04
N THR A 648 -11.04 8.79 -46.26
CA THR A 648 -11.57 9.04 -47.60
C THR A 648 -10.64 9.96 -48.39
N GLY A 649 -10.30 9.55 -49.61
CA GLY A 649 -9.42 10.27 -50.54
C GLY A 649 -7.92 10.01 -50.35
N GLN A 650 -7.51 9.23 -49.34
CA GLN A 650 -6.09 8.95 -49.08
C GLN A 650 -5.49 8.00 -50.12
N GLU A 651 -4.30 8.34 -50.63
CA GLU A 651 -3.54 7.50 -51.56
C GLU A 651 -2.89 6.31 -50.84
N ILE A 652 -2.99 5.12 -51.42
CA ILE A 652 -2.58 3.85 -50.80
C ILE A 652 -1.34 3.26 -51.48
N CYS A 653 -1.35 3.10 -52.81
CA CYS A 653 -0.22 2.53 -53.58
C CYS A 653 -0.24 2.93 -55.08
N ARG A 654 0.87 2.67 -55.79
CA ARG A 654 1.11 2.89 -57.23
C ARG A 654 1.59 1.62 -57.93
N ILE A 655 1.24 1.39 -59.20
CA ILE A 655 1.68 0.25 -60.05
C ILE A 655 2.35 0.77 -61.32
N LEU A 656 3.57 0.33 -61.65
CA LEU A 656 4.48 0.83 -62.72
C LEU A 656 4.68 -0.21 -63.86
N PRO A 657 4.81 0.19 -65.16
CA PRO A 657 4.95 -0.72 -66.32
C PRO A 657 6.37 -1.33 -66.56
N SER A 658 6.46 -2.41 -67.35
CA SER A 658 7.69 -3.20 -67.69
C SER A 658 8.62 -2.58 -68.74
N SER A 659 9.90 -2.99 -68.81
CA SER A 659 10.96 -2.28 -69.56
C SER A 659 11.79 -3.04 -70.64
N GLN A 660 11.47 -4.26 -71.12
CA GLN A 660 12.36 -5.07 -72.03
C GLN A 660 11.64 -5.92 -73.13
N GLU A 661 12.22 -6.15 -74.33
CA GLU A 661 11.71 -6.95 -75.51
C GLU A 661 12.60 -8.19 -75.90
N ALA A 662 12.15 -9.10 -76.81
CA ALA A 662 12.72 -10.46 -77.05
C ALA A 662 13.50 -10.75 -78.39
N VAL A 663 14.57 -11.61 -78.40
CA VAL A 663 15.55 -11.91 -79.52
C VAL A 663 16.11 -13.37 -79.56
N ASP A 664 16.33 -14.04 -80.72
CA ASP A 664 16.81 -15.46 -80.87
C ASP A 664 18.36 -15.74 -80.75
N GLY A 665 18.81 -17.00 -80.54
CA GLY A 665 20.21 -17.48 -80.27
C GLY A 665 20.78 -18.69 -81.11
N VAL A 666 21.95 -19.28 -80.76
CA VAL A 666 22.75 -20.35 -81.47
C VAL A 666 23.55 -21.30 -80.51
N ASP A 667 23.73 -22.60 -80.78
CA ASP A 667 24.35 -23.66 -79.92
C ASP A 667 25.87 -23.93 -80.10
N VAL A 668 26.52 -24.76 -79.24
CA VAL A 668 28.01 -25.00 -79.24
C VAL A 668 28.51 -25.92 -80.35
N LEU A 669 27.58 -26.56 -81.05
CA LEU A 669 27.88 -27.35 -82.25
C LEU A 669 27.65 -26.53 -83.53
N GLY A 670 26.92 -25.40 -83.44
CA GLY A 670 26.68 -24.42 -84.49
C GLY A 670 25.24 -24.25 -85.01
N ASN A 671 24.18 -24.69 -84.30
CA ASN A 671 22.76 -24.67 -84.75
C ASN A 671 21.89 -23.57 -84.06
N THR A 672 20.79 -23.06 -84.65
CA THR A 672 19.97 -21.89 -84.13
C THR A 672 18.85 -22.23 -83.11
N VAL A 673 18.50 -21.33 -82.17
CA VAL A 673 17.51 -21.49 -81.04
C VAL A 673 16.59 -20.24 -80.79
N PRO A 674 15.24 -20.33 -80.66
CA PRO A 674 14.29 -19.18 -80.58
C PRO A 674 13.83 -18.65 -79.18
N ALA A 675 13.29 -17.41 -79.06
CA ALA A 675 12.92 -16.66 -77.81
C ALA A 675 11.42 -16.50 -77.40
N ARG A 676 11.10 -16.12 -76.13
CA ARG A 676 9.72 -16.06 -75.51
C ARG A 676 9.24 -14.65 -75.05
N LYS A 677 7.91 -14.41 -75.05
CA LYS A 677 7.24 -13.14 -74.64
C LYS A 677 6.32 -13.33 -73.41
N LEU A 678 6.41 -12.49 -72.36
CA LEU A 678 5.62 -12.57 -71.09
C LEU A 678 4.83 -11.27 -70.78
N GLY A 679 3.70 -11.35 -70.05
CA GLY A 679 2.83 -10.22 -69.65
C GLY A 679 2.65 -10.07 -68.11
N GLY A 680 2.44 -8.85 -67.60
CA GLY A 680 2.67 -8.46 -66.18
C GLY A 680 1.67 -8.91 -65.09
N ILE A 681 2.03 -8.60 -63.81
CA ILE A 681 1.36 -9.03 -62.56
C ILE A 681 0.05 -8.25 -62.27
N PRO A 682 -1.12 -8.90 -62.08
CA PRO A 682 -2.37 -8.23 -61.68
C PRO A 682 -2.46 -8.00 -60.15
N LEU A 683 -2.72 -6.75 -59.73
CA LEU A 683 -3.17 -6.39 -58.38
C LEU A 683 -4.71 -6.21 -58.38
N GLU A 684 -5.38 -7.00 -57.55
CA GLU A 684 -6.83 -6.90 -57.35
C GLU A 684 -7.11 -5.81 -56.31
N VAL A 685 -7.86 -4.78 -56.71
CA VAL A 685 -8.31 -3.73 -55.81
C VAL A 685 -9.76 -4.04 -55.49
N GLY A 686 -10.02 -4.33 -54.22
CA GLY A 686 -11.34 -4.67 -53.73
C GLY A 686 -12.22 -3.46 -53.52
N GLU A 687 -13.33 -3.67 -52.82
CA GLU A 687 -14.37 -2.67 -52.65
C GLU A 687 -13.90 -1.44 -51.85
N ASN A 688 -14.53 -0.29 -52.12
CA ASN A 688 -14.27 1.02 -51.50
C ASN A 688 -12.89 1.63 -51.80
N LEU A 689 -12.30 1.23 -52.93
CA LEU A 689 -11.02 1.71 -53.42
C LEU A 689 -11.13 2.08 -54.90
N ALA A 690 -10.67 3.28 -55.26
CA ALA A 690 -10.68 3.78 -56.63
C ALA A 690 -9.30 3.56 -57.30
N LYS A 691 -9.31 3.17 -58.59
CA LYS A 691 -8.12 3.13 -59.46
C LYS A 691 -8.10 4.35 -60.38
N GLU A 692 -6.94 4.99 -60.50
CA GLU A 692 -6.69 6.09 -61.42
C GLU A 692 -5.43 5.80 -62.24
N THR A 693 -5.54 5.69 -63.57
CA THR A 693 -4.38 5.48 -64.45
C THR A 693 -3.83 6.83 -64.91
N LEU A 694 -2.53 7.04 -64.69
CA LEU A 694 -1.77 8.23 -65.07
C LEU A 694 -1.24 8.13 -66.51
N GLU A 695 -0.83 9.26 -67.09
CA GLU A 695 -0.38 9.37 -68.49
C GLU A 695 0.87 8.52 -68.82
N ASP A 696 1.70 8.19 -67.82
CA ASP A 696 2.92 7.39 -67.93
C ASP A 696 2.68 5.86 -67.85
N GLY A 697 1.42 5.44 -67.76
CA GLY A 697 1.04 4.03 -67.60
C GLY A 697 1.02 3.56 -66.13
N THR A 698 1.27 4.45 -65.16
CA THR A 698 1.19 4.14 -63.73
C THR A 698 -0.26 4.08 -63.24
N VAL A 699 -0.62 3.12 -62.39
CA VAL A 699 -1.97 3.03 -61.77
C VAL A 699 -1.89 3.40 -60.28
N LEU A 700 -2.61 4.44 -59.87
CA LEU A 700 -2.74 4.93 -58.49
C LEU A 700 -4.02 4.40 -57.82
N VAL A 701 -3.92 3.96 -56.55
CA VAL A 701 -5.05 3.44 -55.76
C VAL A 701 -5.37 4.40 -54.60
N LYS A 702 -6.64 4.80 -54.47
CA LYS A 702 -7.15 5.75 -53.46
C LYS A 702 -8.31 5.17 -52.65
N ALA A 703 -8.43 5.55 -51.38
CA ALA A 703 -9.56 5.18 -50.53
C ALA A 703 -10.84 5.98 -50.88
N GLU A 704 -11.99 5.31 -51.00
CA GLU A 704 -13.30 5.99 -51.21
C GLU A 704 -14.04 6.28 -49.91
N ILE A 705 -13.73 5.53 -48.84
CA ILE A 705 -14.35 5.68 -47.51
C ILE A 705 -13.27 5.75 -46.42
N GLU A 706 -13.68 6.05 -45.18
CA GLU A 706 -12.83 5.83 -44.01
C GLU A 706 -12.98 4.38 -43.54
N GLY A 707 -11.87 3.72 -43.19
CA GLY A 707 -11.94 2.32 -42.81
C GLY A 707 -10.59 1.68 -42.47
N GLU A 708 -10.64 0.38 -42.19
CA GLU A 708 -9.46 -0.47 -41.98
C GLU A 708 -8.94 -0.97 -43.32
N LEU A 709 -7.68 -0.66 -43.62
CA LEU A 709 -6.99 -1.21 -44.77
C LEU A 709 -6.49 -2.61 -44.45
N GLN A 710 -6.95 -3.59 -45.23
CA GLN A 710 -6.43 -4.95 -45.18
C GLN A 710 -5.71 -5.26 -46.48
N TYR A 711 -4.47 -5.72 -46.34
CA TYR A 711 -3.64 -6.17 -47.44
C TYR A 711 -3.26 -7.64 -47.22
N SER A 712 -3.61 -8.49 -48.19
CA SER A 712 -3.26 -9.91 -48.20
C SER A 712 -2.85 -10.30 -49.62
N ASP A 713 -1.62 -10.77 -49.79
CA ASP A 713 -1.00 -11.20 -51.05
C ASP A 713 -1.15 -10.20 -52.22
N LYS A 714 -2.22 -10.36 -53.02
CA LYS A 714 -2.50 -9.62 -54.27
C LYS A 714 -3.78 -8.80 -54.22
N THR A 715 -4.41 -8.69 -53.05
CA THR A 715 -5.69 -7.99 -52.88
C THR A 715 -5.57 -6.91 -51.81
N ILE A 716 -6.00 -5.70 -52.14
CA ILE A 716 -6.16 -4.59 -51.18
C ILE A 716 -7.66 -4.38 -50.96
N ASN A 717 -8.11 -4.42 -49.70
CA ASN A 717 -9.50 -4.18 -49.32
C ASN A 717 -9.58 -3.06 -48.28
N LEU A 718 -10.67 -2.29 -48.33
CA LEU A 718 -10.98 -1.27 -47.33
C LEU A 718 -12.31 -1.57 -46.64
N LEU A 719 -12.24 -1.92 -45.36
CA LEU A 719 -13.40 -2.33 -44.56
C LEU A 719 -13.95 -1.15 -43.73
N ALA A 720 -15.25 -0.87 -43.86
CA ALA A 720 -15.96 0.14 -43.07
C ALA A 720 -16.25 -0.29 -41.61
N THR A 721 -16.03 -1.56 -41.29
CA THR A 721 -16.38 -2.17 -40.00
C THR A 721 -15.22 -2.99 -39.46
N HIS A 722 -14.83 -2.74 -38.22
CA HIS A 722 -13.82 -3.51 -37.52
C HIS A 722 -14.47 -4.62 -36.69
N THR A 723 -14.03 -5.87 -36.88
CA THR A 723 -14.62 -7.04 -36.20
C THR A 723 -13.61 -7.73 -35.29
N VAL A 724 -13.93 -7.80 -34.00
CA VAL A 724 -13.20 -8.57 -32.99
C VAL A 724 -13.99 -9.83 -32.68
N LYS A 725 -13.42 -11.00 -32.95
CA LYS A 725 -14.13 -12.29 -32.76
C LYS A 725 -14.38 -12.64 -31.28
N GLY A 726 -13.51 -12.20 -30.37
CA GLY A 726 -13.54 -12.54 -28.95
C GLY A 726 -13.77 -11.33 -28.03
N ASP A 727 -13.24 -11.43 -26.81
CA ASP A 727 -13.32 -10.38 -25.79
C ASP A 727 -12.36 -9.22 -26.10
N VAL A 728 -12.75 -8.00 -25.68
CA VAL A 728 -11.81 -6.87 -25.64
C VAL A 728 -11.12 -6.88 -24.28
N ASP A 729 -9.93 -7.46 -24.26
CA ASP A 729 -9.10 -7.66 -23.07
C ASP A 729 -7.63 -7.30 -23.36
N MET A 730 -6.68 -7.83 -22.58
CA MET A 730 -5.25 -7.56 -22.75
C MET A 730 -4.68 -8.07 -24.08
N SER A 731 -5.32 -9.06 -24.69
CA SER A 731 -4.91 -9.63 -25.98
C SER A 731 -5.27 -8.71 -27.16
N VAL A 732 -6.44 -8.05 -27.10
CA VAL A 732 -6.93 -7.14 -28.15
C VAL A 732 -6.52 -5.69 -27.88
N GLY A 733 -6.57 -5.24 -26.62
CA GLY A 733 -6.31 -3.86 -26.25
C GLY A 733 -7.49 -2.92 -26.51
N ASN A 734 -7.24 -1.61 -26.38
CA ASN A 734 -8.28 -0.60 -26.59
C ASN A 734 -8.55 -0.35 -28.08
N ILE A 735 -9.81 -0.14 -28.45
CA ILE A 735 -10.23 0.04 -29.84
C ILE A 735 -10.61 1.50 -30.09
N LYS A 736 -10.00 2.10 -31.12
CA LYS A 736 -10.43 3.37 -31.72
C LYS A 736 -10.58 3.18 -33.21
N PHE A 737 -11.80 3.32 -33.73
CA PHE A 737 -12.07 3.02 -35.13
C PHE A 737 -13.03 4.05 -35.76
N PRO A 738 -12.67 4.66 -36.91
CA PRO A 738 -13.50 5.62 -37.62
C PRO A 738 -14.60 4.93 -38.46
N GLY A 739 -15.34 4.01 -37.85
CA GLY A 739 -16.43 3.26 -38.47
C GLY A 739 -17.13 2.39 -37.46
N SER A 740 -17.96 1.44 -37.89
CA SER A 740 -18.68 0.54 -36.98
C SER A 740 -17.75 -0.52 -36.37
N VAL A 741 -18.03 -0.93 -35.13
CA VAL A 741 -17.24 -1.94 -34.41
C VAL A 741 -18.15 -3.09 -33.97
N ILE A 742 -17.78 -4.32 -34.34
CA ILE A 742 -18.48 -5.54 -33.94
C ILE A 742 -17.56 -6.35 -33.02
N ILE A 743 -18.02 -6.66 -31.82
CA ILE A 743 -17.30 -7.43 -30.81
C ILE A 743 -18.10 -8.69 -30.51
N GLY A 744 -17.51 -9.85 -30.79
CA GLY A 744 -18.10 -11.17 -30.57
C GLY A 744 -18.18 -11.55 -29.09
N GLY A 745 -17.29 -11.01 -28.25
CA GLY A 745 -17.22 -11.28 -26.81
C GLY A 745 -17.63 -10.11 -25.91
N THR A 746 -17.06 -10.09 -24.71
CA THR A 746 -17.28 -9.10 -23.65
C THR A 746 -16.20 -8.03 -23.65
N VAL A 747 -16.57 -6.77 -23.40
CA VAL A 747 -15.59 -5.71 -23.14
C VAL A 747 -15.24 -5.73 -21.65
N ARG A 748 -14.01 -6.15 -21.34
CA ARG A 748 -13.54 -6.38 -19.98
C ARG A 748 -13.21 -5.08 -19.24
N THR A 749 -13.07 -5.17 -17.92
CA THR A 749 -12.84 -4.02 -17.04
C THR A 749 -11.56 -3.26 -17.36
N GLY A 750 -11.69 -1.94 -17.46
CA GLY A 750 -10.57 -1.04 -17.73
C GLY A 750 -10.20 -0.86 -19.21
N PHE A 751 -10.94 -1.49 -20.13
CA PHE A 751 -10.79 -1.26 -21.57
C PHE A 751 -11.78 -0.22 -22.10
N TYR A 752 -11.50 0.30 -23.30
CA TYR A 752 -12.41 1.19 -23.99
C TYR A 752 -12.57 0.87 -25.48
N VAL A 753 -13.76 1.19 -25.98
CA VAL A 753 -14.12 1.12 -27.40
C VAL A 753 -14.68 2.48 -27.80
N ILE A 754 -14.03 3.14 -28.76
CA ILE A 754 -14.45 4.44 -29.30
C ILE A 754 -14.65 4.28 -30.80
N SER A 755 -15.85 4.60 -31.27
CA SER A 755 -16.27 4.42 -32.65
C SER A 755 -17.06 5.63 -33.15
N THR A 756 -16.88 6.01 -34.42
CA THR A 756 -17.74 7.01 -35.08
C THR A 756 -19.01 6.39 -35.68
N GLY A 757 -19.03 5.06 -35.86
CA GLY A 757 -20.20 4.30 -36.29
C GLY A 757 -20.89 3.59 -35.13
N ASP A 758 -21.65 2.54 -35.44
CA ASP A 758 -22.36 1.72 -34.47
C ASP A 758 -21.40 0.78 -33.74
N VAL A 759 -21.67 0.51 -32.45
CA VAL A 759 -20.94 -0.48 -31.66
C VAL A 759 -21.86 -1.63 -31.29
N THR A 760 -21.57 -2.82 -31.78
CA THR A 760 -22.32 -4.05 -31.48
C THR A 760 -21.46 -4.99 -30.65
N ILE A 761 -21.95 -5.35 -29.46
CA ILE A 761 -21.27 -6.22 -28.50
C ILE A 761 -22.17 -7.43 -28.25
N ALA A 762 -21.73 -8.60 -28.71
CA ALA A 762 -22.45 -9.85 -28.57
C ALA A 762 -22.33 -10.44 -27.15
N GLY A 763 -21.30 -10.10 -26.39
CA GLY A 763 -21.18 -10.38 -24.96
C GLY A 763 -21.72 -9.25 -24.08
N GLY A 764 -21.07 -9.04 -22.93
CA GLY A 764 -21.41 -8.00 -21.96
C GLY A 764 -20.44 -6.81 -21.93
N VAL A 765 -20.72 -5.85 -21.06
CA VAL A 765 -19.80 -4.76 -20.71
C VAL A 765 -19.53 -4.80 -19.21
N GLU A 766 -18.27 -4.98 -18.83
CA GLU A 766 -17.83 -5.11 -17.44
C GLU A 766 -16.92 -3.93 -17.07
N GLY A 767 -17.41 -2.91 -16.37
CA GLY A 767 -16.54 -1.81 -15.90
C GLY A 767 -15.70 -1.08 -16.98
N ALA A 768 -16.23 -0.96 -18.20
CA ALA A 768 -15.53 -0.43 -19.37
C ALA A 768 -16.14 0.87 -19.92
N LEU A 769 -15.40 1.57 -20.79
CA LEU A 769 -15.86 2.77 -21.49
C LEU A 769 -16.26 2.45 -22.94
N ILE A 770 -17.54 2.59 -23.27
CA ILE A 770 -18.02 2.47 -24.65
C ILE A 770 -18.50 3.84 -25.13
N SER A 771 -17.97 4.31 -26.25
CA SER A 771 -18.33 5.60 -26.84
C SER A 771 -18.58 5.42 -28.33
N SER A 772 -19.76 5.81 -28.79
CA SER A 772 -20.19 5.69 -30.17
C SER A 772 -20.91 6.96 -30.62
N ASP A 773 -20.62 7.43 -31.82
CA ASP A 773 -21.44 8.45 -32.48
C ASP A 773 -22.71 7.85 -33.12
N GLY A 774 -22.72 6.54 -33.35
CA GLY A 774 -23.89 5.75 -33.70
C GLY A 774 -24.59 5.10 -32.51
N HIS A 775 -25.29 4.00 -32.77
CA HIS A 775 -26.00 3.19 -31.79
C HIS A 775 -25.05 2.26 -31.01
N ILE A 776 -25.40 1.96 -29.76
CA ILE A 776 -24.72 0.91 -28.98
C ILE A 776 -25.68 -0.25 -28.74
N TYR A 777 -25.34 -1.43 -29.25
CA TYR A 777 -26.10 -2.67 -29.06
C TYR A 777 -25.31 -3.64 -28.18
N ILE A 778 -25.87 -4.06 -27.05
CA ILE A 778 -25.24 -5.00 -26.12
C ILE A 778 -26.20 -6.16 -25.91
N LYS A 779 -25.73 -7.39 -26.10
CA LYS A 779 -26.60 -8.57 -26.08
C LYS A 779 -26.71 -9.23 -24.72
N GLU A 780 -25.70 -9.18 -23.85
CA GLU A 780 -25.72 -9.84 -22.52
C GLU A 780 -25.90 -8.89 -21.32
N GLY A 781 -25.83 -7.57 -21.53
CA GLY A 781 -26.08 -6.58 -20.50
C GLY A 781 -24.83 -5.87 -19.98
N VAL A 782 -25.03 -4.92 -19.06
CA VAL A 782 -23.97 -4.08 -18.49
C VAL A 782 -23.84 -4.31 -16.99
N LYS A 783 -22.66 -4.74 -16.57
CA LYS A 783 -22.24 -4.88 -15.16
C LYS A 783 -21.16 -3.84 -14.86
N GLY A 784 -21.58 -2.68 -14.39
CA GLY A 784 -20.71 -1.52 -14.35
C GLY A 784 -19.73 -1.45 -13.19
N ALA A 785 -20.02 -2.12 -12.07
CA ALA A 785 -19.23 -2.07 -10.83
C ALA A 785 -18.87 -0.62 -10.37
N GLY A 786 -19.70 0.36 -10.72
CA GLY A 786 -19.48 1.78 -10.46
C GLY A 786 -18.50 2.49 -11.42
N LYS A 787 -17.93 1.76 -12.39
CA LYS A 787 -16.86 2.24 -13.29
C LYS A 787 -17.27 2.29 -14.76
N ALA A 788 -18.26 1.51 -15.21
CA ALA A 788 -18.64 1.51 -16.62
C ALA A 788 -19.32 2.82 -17.04
N VAL A 789 -18.95 3.30 -18.23
CA VAL A 789 -19.50 4.49 -18.85
C VAL A 789 -19.87 4.19 -20.29
N LEU A 790 -21.14 4.37 -20.65
CA LEU A 790 -21.63 4.20 -22.02
C LEU A 790 -22.08 5.55 -22.56
N ARG A 791 -21.63 5.91 -23.76
CA ARG A 791 -21.95 7.19 -24.42
C ARG A 791 -22.35 6.94 -25.86
N SER A 792 -23.57 7.32 -26.23
CA SER A 792 -24.06 7.24 -27.59
C SER A 792 -24.72 8.56 -28.00
N LYS A 793 -24.43 9.04 -29.22
CA LYS A 793 -25.21 10.13 -29.84
C LYS A 793 -26.54 9.65 -30.43
N GLN A 794 -26.81 8.34 -30.39
CA GLN A 794 -28.05 7.71 -30.81
C GLN A 794 -28.62 6.85 -29.67
N ASN A 795 -29.28 5.74 -30.01
CA ASN A 795 -29.92 4.84 -29.04
C ASN A 795 -28.92 3.85 -28.43
N ILE A 796 -29.19 3.46 -27.19
CA ILE A 796 -28.48 2.38 -26.49
C ILE A 796 -29.46 1.25 -26.22
N VAL A 797 -29.11 0.03 -26.63
CA VAL A 797 -29.94 -1.17 -26.47
C VAL A 797 -29.18 -2.19 -25.64
N SER A 798 -29.76 -2.61 -24.50
CA SER A 798 -29.12 -3.57 -23.59
C SER A 798 -30.14 -4.37 -22.77
N PRO A 799 -29.96 -5.65 -22.44
CA PRO A 799 -30.90 -6.37 -21.59
C PRO A 799 -31.11 -5.75 -20.21
N PHE A 800 -30.05 -5.26 -19.58
CA PHE A 800 -30.07 -4.59 -18.30
C PHE A 800 -28.84 -3.70 -18.13
N VAL A 801 -28.93 -2.75 -17.20
CA VAL A 801 -27.79 -1.94 -16.78
C VAL A 801 -27.74 -1.89 -15.27
N GLU A 802 -26.60 -2.29 -14.71
CA GLU A 802 -26.32 -2.30 -13.29
C GLU A 802 -25.07 -1.49 -12.96
N LEU A 803 -25.15 -0.63 -11.95
CA LEU A 803 -24.01 0.14 -11.41
C LEU A 803 -23.17 0.84 -12.48
N ALA A 804 -23.80 1.46 -13.48
CA ALA A 804 -23.12 2.13 -14.59
C ALA A 804 -23.60 3.58 -14.80
N THR A 805 -22.81 4.36 -15.53
CA THR A 805 -23.22 5.67 -16.06
C THR A 805 -23.54 5.53 -17.54
N VAL A 806 -24.76 5.90 -17.95
CA VAL A 806 -25.21 5.81 -19.35
C VAL A 806 -25.66 7.18 -19.83
N LEU A 807 -25.09 7.63 -20.94
CA LEU A 807 -25.39 8.88 -21.61
C LEU A 807 -25.89 8.54 -23.02
N ALA A 808 -27.18 8.71 -23.27
CA ALA A 808 -27.81 8.50 -24.57
C ALA A 808 -28.46 9.80 -25.04
N VAL A 809 -28.11 10.27 -26.23
CA VAL A 809 -28.84 11.39 -26.86
C VAL A 809 -30.20 10.92 -27.37
N GLY A 810 -30.27 9.69 -27.93
CA GLY A 810 -31.52 9.03 -28.31
C GLY A 810 -32.18 8.28 -27.15
N ASP A 811 -32.84 7.17 -27.48
CA ASP A 811 -33.58 6.31 -26.55
C ASP A 811 -32.69 5.28 -25.84
N LEU A 812 -33.05 4.92 -24.61
CA LEU A 812 -32.48 3.78 -23.90
C LEU A 812 -33.50 2.64 -23.85
N LEU A 813 -33.21 1.58 -24.61
CA LEU A 813 -34.09 0.42 -24.77
C LEU A 813 -33.55 -0.75 -23.96
N LEU A 814 -34.32 -1.19 -22.98
CA LEU A 814 -33.91 -2.26 -22.06
C LEU A 814 -34.79 -3.49 -22.15
N LYS A 815 -34.28 -4.67 -21.81
CA LYS A 815 -35.13 -5.87 -21.72
C LYS A 815 -35.78 -6.01 -20.34
N SER A 816 -35.02 -5.78 -19.26
CA SER A 816 -35.40 -6.26 -17.93
C SER A 816 -35.18 -5.27 -16.78
N ALA A 817 -34.00 -4.65 -16.62
CA ALA A 817 -33.74 -3.88 -15.40
C ALA A 817 -32.76 -2.70 -15.55
N LEU A 818 -33.02 -1.63 -14.79
CA LEU A 818 -32.05 -0.61 -14.38
C LEU A 818 -31.80 -0.74 -12.88
N VAL A 819 -30.54 -0.91 -12.48
CA VAL A 819 -30.19 -1.12 -11.07
C VAL A 819 -29.08 -0.17 -10.67
N ARG A 820 -29.35 0.69 -9.68
CA ARG A 820 -28.39 1.60 -9.03
C ARG A 820 -27.47 2.33 -10.01
N SER A 821 -28.03 2.81 -11.11
CA SER A 821 -27.27 3.42 -12.21
C SER A 821 -27.56 4.91 -12.33
N ARG A 822 -26.65 5.63 -12.98
CA ARG A 822 -26.83 7.05 -13.34
C ARG A 822 -27.12 7.13 -14.83
N ILE A 823 -28.34 7.51 -15.19
CA ILE A 823 -28.77 7.55 -16.58
C ILE A 823 -29.10 9.00 -16.94
N LYS A 824 -28.56 9.46 -18.08
CA LYS A 824 -29.02 10.68 -18.75
C LYS A 824 -29.39 10.31 -20.17
N CYS A 825 -30.68 10.41 -20.47
CA CYS A 825 -31.28 10.05 -21.73
C CYS A 825 -32.05 11.26 -22.26
N ASN A 826 -31.75 11.71 -23.47
CA ASN A 826 -32.48 12.83 -24.09
C ASN A 826 -33.64 12.38 -24.99
N GLY A 827 -33.82 11.06 -25.13
CA GLY A 827 -35.02 10.40 -25.65
C GLY A 827 -35.89 9.78 -24.54
N LYS A 828 -36.56 8.69 -24.86
CA LYS A 828 -37.42 7.89 -23.97
C LYS A 828 -36.65 6.68 -23.42
N ILE A 829 -36.97 6.29 -22.18
CA ILE A 829 -36.49 5.03 -21.59
C ILE A 829 -37.64 4.01 -21.61
N ALA A 830 -37.44 2.89 -22.31
CA ALA A 830 -38.47 1.88 -22.50
C ALA A 830 -37.95 0.47 -22.23
N PHE A 831 -38.81 -0.38 -21.66
CA PHE A 831 -38.51 -1.78 -21.40
C PHE A 831 -39.30 -2.67 -22.37
N LYS A 832 -38.62 -3.50 -23.16
CA LYS A 832 -39.22 -4.44 -24.12
C LYS A 832 -39.78 -5.71 -23.46
N GLY A 833 -39.40 -6.04 -22.22
CA GLY A 833 -39.92 -7.19 -21.49
C GLY A 833 -41.05 -6.82 -20.53
N ASP A 834 -41.98 -7.76 -20.31
CA ASP A 834 -43.18 -7.55 -19.48
C ASP A 834 -42.89 -7.25 -18.00
N LYS A 835 -41.68 -7.58 -17.54
CA LYS A 835 -41.24 -7.45 -16.14
C LYS A 835 -40.14 -6.40 -15.93
N GLY A 836 -40.15 -5.32 -16.73
CA GLY A 836 -39.19 -4.22 -16.63
C GLY A 836 -39.18 -3.56 -15.24
N ARG A 837 -38.01 -3.39 -14.61
CA ARG A 837 -37.88 -2.75 -13.29
C ARG A 837 -36.79 -1.68 -13.20
N ILE A 838 -37.04 -0.63 -12.42
CA ILE A 838 -36.03 0.37 -12.04
C ILE A 838 -35.82 0.30 -10.53
N VAL A 839 -34.59 0.03 -10.09
CA VAL A 839 -34.25 -0.13 -8.67
C VAL A 839 -33.06 0.76 -8.31
N GLY A 840 -33.34 1.93 -7.75
CA GLY A 840 -32.34 2.86 -7.24
C GLY A 840 -31.55 3.60 -8.32
N GLY A 841 -30.94 4.72 -7.90
CA GLY A 841 -30.11 5.57 -8.75
C GLY A 841 -30.78 6.88 -9.16
N THR A 842 -30.17 7.57 -10.11
CA THR A 842 -30.64 8.85 -10.65
C THR A 842 -30.83 8.70 -12.14
N ILE A 843 -32.08 8.74 -12.58
CA ILE A 843 -32.45 8.44 -13.95
C ILE A 843 -33.15 9.67 -14.51
N ARG A 844 -32.58 10.25 -15.57
CA ARG A 844 -33.07 11.45 -16.23
C ARG A 844 -33.45 11.12 -17.67
N ALA A 845 -34.70 11.35 -18.05
CA ALA A 845 -35.21 11.07 -19.39
C ALA A 845 -36.06 12.23 -19.91
N ARG A 846 -35.65 12.89 -20.99
CA ARG A 846 -36.42 14.03 -21.52
C ARG A 846 -37.86 13.64 -21.83
N ASN A 847 -38.07 12.52 -22.51
CA ASN A 847 -39.40 12.09 -22.98
C ASN A 847 -40.12 11.13 -22.01
N GLY A 848 -39.60 10.94 -20.79
CA GLY A 848 -40.21 10.09 -19.76
C GLY A 848 -39.83 8.60 -19.85
N PHE A 849 -40.61 7.77 -19.15
CA PHE A 849 -40.33 6.35 -18.91
C PHE A 849 -41.55 5.49 -19.16
N GLU A 850 -41.31 4.24 -19.55
CA GLU A 850 -42.34 3.21 -19.56
C GLU A 850 -41.80 1.92 -18.95
N VAL A 851 -42.32 1.54 -17.79
CA VAL A 851 -41.76 0.47 -16.95
C VAL A 851 -42.86 -0.30 -16.21
N SER A 852 -42.59 -1.56 -15.84
CA SER A 852 -43.54 -2.35 -15.05
C SER A 852 -43.52 -1.95 -13.58
N SER A 853 -42.34 -1.93 -12.94
CA SER A 853 -42.20 -1.57 -11.52
C SER A 853 -41.06 -0.61 -11.24
N VAL A 854 -41.25 0.32 -10.30
CA VAL A 854 -40.22 1.28 -9.85
C VAL A 854 -40.00 1.19 -8.36
N GLY A 855 -38.74 1.25 -7.94
CA GLY A 855 -38.31 1.22 -6.55
C GLY A 855 -38.09 -0.20 -6.03
N SER A 856 -38.02 -0.33 -4.71
CA SER A 856 -37.86 -1.61 -4.02
C SER A 856 -38.63 -1.59 -2.71
N THR A 857 -39.14 -2.75 -2.28
CA THR A 857 -39.72 -2.94 -0.94
C THR A 857 -38.79 -2.54 0.20
N ARG A 858 -37.46 -2.53 -0.04
CA ARG A 858 -36.44 -2.09 0.92
C ARG A 858 -36.25 -0.56 0.97
N GLY A 859 -37.06 0.22 0.25
CA GLY A 859 -36.99 1.69 0.26
C GLY A 859 -35.73 2.27 -0.38
N VAL A 860 -35.17 1.60 -1.40
CA VAL A 860 -33.97 2.10 -2.11
C VAL A 860 -34.33 3.41 -2.84
N LYS A 861 -33.70 4.52 -2.43
CA LYS A 861 -33.93 5.84 -3.02
C LYS A 861 -33.75 5.81 -4.54
N THR A 862 -34.83 6.13 -5.25
CA THR A 862 -34.90 6.11 -6.72
C THR A 862 -35.39 7.47 -7.20
N GLN A 863 -34.53 8.24 -7.88
CA GLN A 863 -34.89 9.57 -8.39
C GLN A 863 -35.09 9.52 -9.90
N LEU A 864 -36.28 9.90 -10.34
CA LEU A 864 -36.70 9.90 -11.74
C LEU A 864 -36.99 11.34 -12.18
N SER A 865 -36.14 11.89 -13.04
CA SER A 865 -36.33 13.22 -13.62
C SER A 865 -36.86 13.11 -15.05
N PHE A 866 -37.81 13.97 -15.42
CA PHE A 866 -38.36 13.99 -16.78
C PHE A 866 -38.77 15.37 -17.28
N GLY A 867 -38.94 15.52 -18.60
CA GLY A 867 -39.52 16.69 -19.24
C GLY A 867 -38.59 17.86 -19.54
N GLN A 868 -37.28 17.70 -19.36
CA GLN A 868 -36.26 18.74 -19.62
C GLN A 868 -35.11 18.20 -20.46
N ASP A 869 -34.35 19.10 -21.11
CA ASP A 869 -33.16 18.76 -21.88
C ASP A 869 -31.93 18.55 -20.99
N TYR A 870 -31.57 17.29 -20.76
CA TYR A 870 -30.44 16.96 -19.88
C TYR A 870 -29.07 17.16 -20.54
N LEU A 871 -28.98 17.37 -21.87
CA LEU A 871 -27.73 17.81 -22.49
C LEU A 871 -27.48 19.29 -22.17
N VAL A 872 -28.53 20.11 -22.14
CA VAL A 872 -28.43 21.51 -21.70
C VAL A 872 -28.02 21.57 -20.22
N ALA A 873 -28.57 20.71 -19.36
CA ALA A 873 -28.12 20.60 -17.97
C ALA A 873 -26.61 20.34 -17.84
N ASP A 874 -26.05 19.47 -18.68
CA ASP A 874 -24.61 19.17 -18.67
C ASP A 874 -23.78 20.35 -19.18
N LEU A 875 -24.30 21.13 -20.13
CA LEU A 875 -23.69 22.38 -20.57
C LEU A 875 -23.72 23.46 -19.48
N ILE A 876 -24.81 23.55 -18.72
CA ILE A 876 -24.93 24.43 -17.54
C ILE A 876 -23.86 24.06 -16.51
N GLU A 877 -23.77 22.79 -16.11
CA GLU A 877 -22.78 22.32 -15.13
C GLU A 877 -21.34 22.61 -15.60
N LYS A 878 -21.06 22.44 -16.90
CA LYS A 878 -19.76 22.76 -17.48
C LYS A 878 -19.47 24.26 -17.41
N GLU A 879 -20.43 25.10 -17.79
CA GLU A 879 -20.24 26.55 -17.79
C GLU A 879 -20.11 27.11 -16.37
N GLU A 880 -20.84 26.58 -15.38
CA GLU A 880 -20.70 26.92 -13.96
C GLU A 880 -19.30 26.60 -13.44
N LYS A 881 -18.76 25.41 -13.73
CA LYS A 881 -17.38 25.03 -13.37
C LYS A 881 -16.35 25.98 -13.97
N GLU A 882 -16.56 26.41 -15.20
CA GLU A 882 -15.65 27.35 -15.86
C GLU A 882 -15.74 28.76 -15.26
N ILE A 883 -16.94 29.22 -14.90
CA ILE A 883 -17.14 30.47 -14.15
C ILE A 883 -16.41 30.42 -12.81
N ASP A 884 -16.50 29.31 -12.08
CA ASP A 884 -15.82 29.15 -10.79
C ASP A 884 -14.30 29.18 -10.92
N LYS A 885 -13.73 28.62 -11.99
CA LYS A 885 -12.29 28.77 -12.29
C LYS A 885 -11.89 30.22 -12.52
N VAL A 886 -12.68 30.95 -13.30
CA VAL A 886 -12.44 32.38 -13.57
C VAL A 886 -12.56 33.19 -12.27
N LYS A 887 -13.57 32.93 -11.43
CA LYS A 887 -13.72 33.57 -10.11
C LYS A 887 -12.49 33.34 -9.23
N ARG A 888 -11.99 32.10 -9.15
CA ARG A 888 -10.77 31.78 -8.38
C ARG A 888 -9.55 32.55 -8.89
N ARG A 889 -9.37 32.66 -10.22
CA ARG A 889 -8.27 33.44 -10.79
C ARG A 889 -8.41 34.93 -10.49
N ILE A 890 -9.63 35.49 -10.54
CA ILE A 890 -9.88 36.88 -10.14
C ILE A 890 -9.46 37.10 -8.68
N THR A 891 -9.82 36.18 -7.77
CA THR A 891 -9.40 36.27 -6.36
C THR A 891 -7.87 36.19 -6.19
N GLN A 892 -7.19 35.35 -6.97
CA GLN A 892 -5.72 35.29 -6.97
C GLN A 892 -5.08 36.58 -7.47
N VAL A 893 -5.55 37.11 -8.59
CA VAL A 893 -5.08 38.39 -9.14
C VAL A 893 -5.33 39.52 -8.15
N ASP A 894 -6.44 39.51 -7.40
CA ASP A 894 -6.69 40.49 -6.33
C ASP A 894 -5.67 40.41 -5.18
N LEU A 895 -5.23 39.21 -4.82
CA LEU A 895 -4.17 39.03 -3.82
C LEU A 895 -2.79 39.45 -4.35
N GLU A 896 -2.48 39.10 -5.61
CA GLU A 896 -1.25 39.49 -6.30
C GLU A 896 -1.17 41.02 -6.43
N MET A 897 -2.26 41.69 -6.82
CA MET A 897 -2.32 43.15 -6.87
C MET A 897 -2.08 43.78 -5.50
N ARG A 898 -2.70 43.27 -4.43
CA ARG A 898 -2.46 43.77 -3.05
C ARG A 898 -1.00 43.59 -2.62
N LYS A 899 -0.33 42.53 -3.09
CA LYS A 899 1.08 42.28 -2.83
C LYS A 899 1.97 43.26 -3.61
N SER A 900 1.72 43.44 -4.91
CA SER A 900 2.44 44.40 -5.76
C SER A 900 2.20 45.86 -5.34
N GLU A 901 1.03 46.19 -4.78
CA GLU A 901 0.75 47.49 -4.15
C GLU A 901 1.64 47.75 -2.93
N LYS A 902 1.88 46.71 -2.10
CA LYS A 902 2.80 46.80 -0.96
C LYS A 902 4.26 46.89 -1.40
N GLU A 903 4.62 46.19 -2.48
CA GLU A 903 5.97 46.15 -3.04
C GLU A 903 6.28 47.35 -3.96
N ARG A 904 5.29 48.22 -4.25
CA ARG A 904 5.38 49.40 -5.13
C ARG A 904 5.83 49.09 -6.57
N ASP A 905 5.56 47.89 -7.06
CA ASP A 905 5.85 47.49 -8.45
C ASP A 905 4.71 47.94 -9.39
N THR A 906 4.89 49.12 -10.00
CA THR A 906 3.88 49.73 -10.88
C THR A 906 3.69 48.99 -12.20
N ALA A 907 4.74 48.33 -12.72
CA ALA A 907 4.67 47.59 -13.97
C ALA A 907 3.89 46.28 -13.81
N ALA A 908 4.16 45.53 -12.74
CA ALA A 908 3.39 44.35 -12.40
C ALA A 908 1.92 44.69 -12.13
N LEU A 909 1.68 45.80 -11.42
CA LEU A 909 0.33 46.23 -11.06
C LEU A 909 -0.53 46.61 -12.27
N ASP A 910 0.04 47.30 -13.26
CA ASP A 910 -0.68 47.61 -14.51
C ASP A 910 -0.97 46.36 -15.36
N SER A 911 -0.05 45.39 -15.36
CA SER A 911 -0.28 44.11 -16.04
C SER A 911 -1.40 43.30 -15.38
N LEU A 912 -1.43 43.23 -14.04
CA LEU A 912 -2.45 42.54 -13.26
C LEU A 912 -3.82 43.22 -13.37
N ARG A 913 -3.87 44.56 -13.45
CA ARG A 913 -5.10 45.31 -13.74
C ARG A 913 -5.66 44.95 -15.11
N LYS A 914 -4.82 44.86 -16.15
CA LYS A 914 -5.24 44.45 -17.49
C LYS A 914 -5.76 43.01 -17.49
N GLU A 915 -5.08 42.09 -16.82
CA GLU A 915 -5.53 40.70 -16.67
C GLU A 915 -6.87 40.62 -15.92
N LYS A 916 -7.04 41.39 -14.83
CA LYS A 916 -8.31 41.43 -14.10
C LYS A 916 -9.46 41.89 -14.98
N VAL A 917 -9.26 42.94 -15.79
CA VAL A 917 -10.29 43.44 -16.71
C VAL A 917 -10.67 42.39 -17.76
N THR A 918 -9.70 41.64 -18.31
CA THR A 918 -10.00 40.57 -19.28
C THR A 918 -10.75 39.40 -18.63
N LEU A 919 -10.38 39.02 -17.41
CA LEU A 919 -11.08 37.98 -16.65
C LEU A 919 -12.52 38.38 -16.29
N LEU A 920 -12.76 39.64 -15.92
CA LEU A 920 -14.11 40.16 -15.67
C LEU A 920 -14.98 40.12 -16.94
N LYS A 921 -14.45 40.53 -18.10
CA LYS A 921 -15.16 40.42 -19.39
C LYS A 921 -15.47 38.97 -19.75
N LEU A 922 -14.53 38.05 -19.50
CA LEU A 922 -14.74 36.62 -19.71
C LEU A 922 -15.83 36.07 -18.77
N MET A 923 -15.82 36.48 -17.50
CA MET A 923 -16.84 36.09 -16.52
C MET A 923 -18.23 36.57 -16.94
N GLU A 924 -18.36 37.81 -17.41
CA GLU A 924 -19.61 38.37 -17.91
C GLU A 924 -20.13 37.59 -19.14
N LYS A 925 -19.27 37.35 -20.13
CA LYS A 925 -19.61 36.56 -21.33
C LYS A 925 -20.11 35.16 -20.97
N ARG A 926 -19.43 34.50 -20.03
CA ARG A 926 -19.83 33.17 -19.54
C ARG A 926 -21.11 33.24 -18.71
N GLY A 927 -21.31 34.30 -17.93
CA GLY A 927 -22.54 34.56 -17.18
C GLY A 927 -23.76 34.70 -18.09
N LEU A 928 -23.64 35.45 -19.19
CA LEU A 928 -24.70 35.55 -20.20
C LEU A 928 -25.00 34.20 -20.86
N ARG A 929 -23.95 33.43 -21.19
CA ARG A 929 -24.12 32.07 -21.72
C ARG A 929 -24.83 31.15 -20.72
N LEU A 930 -24.46 31.20 -19.44
CA LEU A 930 -25.12 30.44 -18.38
C LEU A 930 -26.61 30.81 -18.26
N PHE A 931 -26.94 32.10 -18.32
CA PHE A 931 -28.31 32.59 -18.31
C PHE A 931 -29.12 31.99 -19.48
N THR A 932 -28.62 32.10 -20.72
CA THR A 932 -29.31 31.53 -21.90
C THR A 932 -29.46 30.01 -21.84
N LEU A 933 -28.48 29.30 -21.26
CA LEU A 933 -28.59 27.86 -21.07
C LEU A 933 -29.65 27.49 -20.03
N ARG A 934 -29.75 28.25 -18.92
CA ARG A 934 -30.79 28.05 -17.89
C ARG A 934 -32.19 28.29 -18.45
N GLU A 935 -32.38 29.35 -19.23
CA GLU A 935 -33.63 29.61 -19.93
C GLU A 935 -34.03 28.44 -20.86
N ARG A 936 -33.08 27.91 -21.64
CA ARG A 936 -33.32 26.71 -22.45
C ARG A 936 -33.66 25.46 -21.64
N PHE A 937 -33.14 25.35 -20.40
CA PHE A 937 -33.41 24.21 -19.54
C PHE A 937 -34.81 24.26 -18.89
N GLU A 938 -35.39 25.44 -18.74
CA GLU A 938 -36.79 25.62 -18.32
C GLU A 938 -37.80 25.27 -19.42
N GLN A 939 -37.35 25.03 -20.65
CA GLN A 939 -38.22 24.58 -21.73
C GLN A 939 -38.79 23.18 -21.42
N HIS A 940 -40.12 23.12 -21.31
CA HIS A 940 -40.84 21.87 -21.10
C HIS A 940 -40.94 21.04 -22.38
N PHE A 941 -40.60 19.76 -22.26
CA PHE A 941 -40.81 18.75 -23.29
C PHE A 941 -41.95 17.81 -22.88
N PRO A 942 -42.96 17.58 -23.76
CA PRO A 942 -44.04 16.64 -23.49
C PRO A 942 -43.49 15.26 -23.11
N SER A 943 -43.82 14.82 -21.91
CA SER A 943 -43.24 13.63 -21.32
C SER A 943 -44.19 13.00 -20.32
N ARG A 944 -44.23 11.66 -20.33
CA ARG A 944 -45.10 10.87 -19.47
C ARG A 944 -44.31 9.71 -18.90
N ILE A 945 -44.47 9.48 -17.61
CA ILE A 945 -43.96 8.28 -16.93
C ILE A 945 -45.13 7.33 -16.75
N VAL A 946 -45.05 6.15 -17.35
CA VAL A 946 -46.06 5.09 -17.20
C VAL A 946 -45.46 3.96 -16.38
N VAL A 947 -46.04 3.69 -15.22
CA VAL A 947 -45.69 2.53 -14.39
C VAL A 947 -46.86 1.57 -14.35
N ARG A 948 -46.71 0.40 -15.01
CA ARG A 948 -47.84 -0.51 -15.27
C ARG A 948 -48.27 -1.36 -14.06
N ASN A 949 -47.34 -1.72 -13.18
CA ASN A 949 -47.60 -2.63 -12.05
C ASN A 949 -47.56 -1.90 -10.70
N GLU A 950 -46.38 -1.54 -10.19
CA GLU A 950 -46.23 -0.98 -8.84
C GLU A 950 -45.09 0.03 -8.73
N VAL A 951 -45.32 1.11 -7.97
CA VAL A 951 -44.30 2.06 -7.53
C VAL A 951 -44.14 1.96 -6.03
N HIS A 952 -42.96 1.54 -5.58
CA HIS A 952 -42.63 1.39 -4.17
C HIS A 952 -42.23 2.71 -3.51
N VAL A 953 -42.28 2.70 -2.17
CA VAL A 953 -41.88 3.83 -1.32
C VAL A 953 -40.41 4.23 -1.53
N GLY A 954 -40.12 5.53 -1.39
CA GLY A 954 -38.79 6.10 -1.62
C GLY A 954 -38.47 6.40 -3.10
N THR A 955 -39.48 6.28 -3.98
CA THR A 955 -39.42 6.79 -5.36
C THR A 955 -39.76 8.27 -5.38
N ILE A 956 -38.90 9.08 -6.00
CA ILE A 956 -39.04 10.52 -6.13
C ILE A 956 -39.12 10.86 -7.62
N PHE A 957 -40.23 11.46 -8.03
CA PHE A 957 -40.40 12.05 -9.35
C PHE A 957 -39.97 13.51 -9.29
N GLU A 958 -39.23 13.96 -10.31
CA GLU A 958 -38.71 15.32 -10.40
C GLU A 958 -38.91 15.87 -11.81
N SER A 959 -39.36 17.13 -11.90
CA SER A 959 -39.47 17.85 -13.17
C SER A 959 -39.47 19.34 -12.88
N HIS A 960 -38.64 20.12 -13.60
CA HIS A 960 -38.56 21.57 -13.48
C HIS A 960 -38.32 22.03 -12.02
N GLY A 961 -37.47 21.30 -11.29
CA GLY A 961 -37.15 21.59 -9.89
C GLY A 961 -38.27 21.27 -8.88
N ARG A 962 -39.42 20.76 -9.33
CA ARG A 962 -40.50 20.26 -8.47
C ARG A 962 -40.31 18.78 -8.21
N THR A 963 -40.69 18.32 -7.02
CA THR A 963 -40.54 16.92 -6.62
C THR A 963 -41.81 16.36 -6.00
N VAL A 964 -42.09 15.09 -6.29
CA VAL A 964 -43.17 14.31 -5.67
C VAL A 964 -42.58 12.98 -5.20
N GLU A 965 -42.65 12.74 -3.89
CA GLU A 965 -42.19 11.50 -3.27
C GLU A 965 -43.35 10.54 -2.99
N ILE A 966 -43.17 9.29 -3.39
CA ILE A 966 -44.13 8.22 -3.11
C ILE A 966 -43.92 7.72 -1.67
N THR A 967 -44.83 8.11 -0.78
CA THR A 967 -44.83 7.73 0.64
C THR A 967 -45.59 6.43 0.93
N ARG A 968 -46.46 5.99 0.00
CA ARG A 968 -47.21 4.72 0.06
C ARG A 968 -47.19 4.06 -1.31
N SER A 969 -47.04 2.74 -1.34
CA SER A 969 -47.00 1.99 -2.61
C SER A 969 -48.27 2.25 -3.43
N ARG A 970 -48.11 2.56 -4.71
CA ARG A 970 -49.23 2.78 -5.66
C ARG A 970 -49.13 1.81 -6.82
N LYS A 971 -50.28 1.39 -7.36
CA LYS A 971 -50.35 0.46 -8.49
C LYS A 971 -50.81 1.17 -9.75
N ALA A 972 -50.25 0.77 -10.89
CA ALA A 972 -50.65 1.25 -12.22
C ALA A 972 -50.85 2.77 -12.29
N ILE A 973 -49.77 3.55 -12.32
CA ILE A 973 -49.84 5.03 -12.31
C ILE A 973 -49.23 5.66 -13.58
N ALA A 974 -49.72 6.85 -13.92
CA ALA A 974 -49.11 7.77 -14.86
C ALA A 974 -48.67 9.04 -14.14
N VAL A 975 -47.45 9.51 -14.41
CA VAL A 975 -46.91 10.76 -13.87
C VAL A 975 -46.58 11.70 -15.02
N GLU A 976 -47.11 12.92 -14.95
CA GLU A 976 -46.95 13.96 -15.97
C GLU A 976 -46.68 15.30 -15.30
N PHE A 977 -45.95 16.18 -15.99
CA PHE A 977 -45.76 17.55 -15.54
C PHE A 977 -46.80 18.44 -16.22
N ASN A 978 -47.55 19.19 -15.42
CA ASN A 978 -48.58 20.07 -15.93
C ASN A 978 -48.00 21.50 -16.09
N PRO A 979 -47.76 21.96 -17.33
CA PRO A 979 -47.12 23.26 -17.55
C PRO A 979 -48.01 24.44 -17.13
N HIS A 980 -49.32 24.25 -17.00
CA HIS A 980 -50.25 25.32 -16.60
C HIS A 980 -50.25 25.53 -15.08
N THR A 981 -50.21 24.44 -14.30
CA THR A 981 -50.23 24.50 -12.83
C THR A 981 -48.83 24.51 -12.22
N GLY A 982 -47.81 24.09 -12.98
CA GLY A 982 -46.44 23.91 -12.49
C GLY A 982 -46.29 22.75 -11.51
N ASN A 983 -47.26 21.83 -11.46
CA ASN A 983 -47.26 20.67 -10.57
C ASN A 983 -46.96 19.37 -11.34
N ILE A 984 -46.53 18.35 -10.60
CA ILE A 984 -46.41 16.98 -11.09
C ILE A 984 -47.70 16.24 -10.72
N ASP A 985 -48.48 15.87 -11.72
CA ASP A 985 -49.75 15.18 -11.56
C ASP A 985 -49.50 13.66 -11.57
N VAL A 986 -50.07 12.94 -10.60
CA VAL A 986 -49.95 11.48 -10.45
C VAL A 986 -51.35 10.86 -10.53
N ASN A 987 -51.66 10.28 -11.69
CA ASN A 987 -52.97 9.71 -12.01
C ASN A 987 -52.91 8.17 -12.02
N ASP A 988 -53.99 7.51 -11.63
CA ASP A 988 -54.09 6.06 -11.76
C ASP A 988 -54.46 5.69 -13.21
N LEU A 989 -53.80 4.70 -13.80
CA LEU A 989 -54.04 4.24 -15.19
C LEU A 989 -55.36 3.48 -15.36
N ASN A 990 -55.91 2.96 -14.26
CA ASN A 990 -57.13 2.14 -14.23
C ASN A 990 -58.35 2.89 -13.63
N GLY A 991 -58.26 4.20 -13.43
CA GLY A 991 -59.39 5.03 -12.99
C GLY A 991 -59.91 5.87 -14.16
N GLU A 992 -61.21 5.76 -14.43
CA GLU A 992 -61.97 6.74 -15.23
C GLU A 992 -61.95 8.14 -14.59
#